data_AF-A0A966EHF7-F1
#
_entry.id   AF-A0A966EHF7-F1
#
_cell.length_a   1.000
_cell.length_b   1.000
_cell.length_c   1.000
_cell.angle_alpha   90.00
_cell.angle_beta   90.00
_cell.angle_gamma   90.00
#
_symmetry.space_group_name_H-M   'P 1'
#
loop_
_entity.id
_entity.type
_entity.pdbx_description
1 polymer ?
#
loop_
_entity_poly.entity_id
_entity_poly.type
_entity_poly.pdbx_seq_one_letter_code
_entity_poly.pdbx_strand_id
1 'polypeptide(L)'
;MEFVFLTLLIVLMATALGSGFPVAFSLPGSAIITIGAAALCGWVFADDVNAYFAQGGPIEWLTAGVTNFRGIYWEVERDTLIAIPLFIFMGIMLQRSRIAEDLLVTMAQLFGPVPGGLGISVIFVGALLAATTGIVGATVVAMGLISLPVMMRHKYSPALATGTIAASGTLGQIIPPSIVLIILADQLASAVDQASAGRKSLYKEVTGQFSMPSSFDAVSTSAGDMFMGALVPGLVLVVAYMTFMLVLAIVRPKLAPAVPFEGKYDLQFALRVVTILVPPLTLIFVVLGSIILGIATVNQAGAIGAVGATIMAGVRLHGGKPGAMRPAVLAIGSITVLVVIANVSPINVKNVQTGGDVVALVVASLATLAFLVSLVWAGWRTYKIDNTLTSVMVETAKTSSLVFIILLGAAMLTAAFRAFGGEDLVREFLTGLPGGFWTQFVIVMAVIFILGFFLDFIEIAVVIVPIVAPILLTDPEANVTAVWLGVMIGLNIQTSFLTPPFGFALFYLRGVAPAAVKTVQMYKGVIAFILLQLLALGIVAVNPSLVNYLPNRIWLTADTAPPPLNPRLQQCIEDYTFVQYQERGDDLRAAISLARELDLSYVPAKLQKNTAAAFDKAQRTFKLVDSVDKATAAVDAATPDYKPLHIQVRTIQRDMRRLDAETKAPEQQIERLKRDGPEVDQARIRELETDISTLQSEREALLSEIPVQWEADHKAFRDLQAAEEKARKAYRKNIDGAYIPVQEMKEIVADTDRLAALESELIALRASLPDVEPAQSVDKIAAMTKAVGSVAGAKAIRSDLTGSRRALRAKKPDMKKALKKFDSAIKKFRNELAWRQRAKIELLPGLEAYEASIRDTIGLRQQPRMPREQATELIGCTAEHRDLSLYF
;
A
#
# COMPACT_ATOMS: atom_id res chain seq x y z
N MET A 1 -35.94 -2.64 -18.52
CA MET A 1 -36.42 -1.50 -17.70
C MET A 1 -35.36 -1.01 -16.71
N GLU A 2 -34.50 -1.88 -16.18
CA GLU A 2 -33.36 -1.50 -15.31
C GLU A 2 -32.45 -0.43 -15.95
N PHE A 3 -32.08 -0.60 -17.23
CA PHE A 3 -31.30 0.40 -17.98
C PHE A 3 -31.99 1.78 -18.09
N VAL A 4 -33.32 1.85 -18.00
CA VAL A 4 -34.06 3.12 -18.01
C VAL A 4 -33.80 3.87 -16.70
N PHE A 5 -33.87 3.18 -15.57
CA PHE A 5 -33.57 3.77 -14.27
C PHE A 5 -32.08 4.06 -14.12
N LEU A 6 -31.19 3.22 -14.65
CA LEU A 6 -29.76 3.51 -14.72
C LEU A 6 -29.49 4.79 -15.55
N THR A 7 -30.15 4.93 -16.70
CA THR A 7 -30.04 6.13 -17.53
C THR A 7 -30.62 7.34 -16.80
N LEU A 8 -31.76 7.19 -16.13
CA LEU A 8 -32.36 8.24 -15.31
C LEU A 8 -31.41 8.70 -14.20
N LEU A 9 -30.73 7.77 -13.52
CA LEU A 9 -29.72 8.07 -12.51
C LEU A 9 -28.61 8.96 -13.08
N ILE A 10 -28.03 8.54 -14.21
CA ILE A 10 -26.94 9.26 -14.87
C ILE A 10 -27.41 10.63 -15.34
N VAL A 11 -28.60 10.72 -15.96
CA VAL A 11 -29.16 11.98 -16.44
C VAL A 11 -29.45 12.92 -15.28
N LEU A 12 -30.11 12.46 -14.21
CA LEU A 12 -30.37 13.29 -13.02
C LEU A 12 -29.08 13.80 -12.40
N MET A 13 -28.08 12.92 -12.25
CA MET A 13 -26.76 13.29 -11.74
C MET A 13 -26.10 14.33 -12.64
N ALA A 14 -25.99 14.07 -13.94
CA ALA A 14 -25.36 14.96 -14.91
C ALA A 14 -26.06 16.32 -15.00
N THR A 15 -27.40 16.33 -14.93
CA THR A 15 -28.20 17.56 -14.98
C THR A 15 -28.02 18.37 -13.70
N ALA A 16 -28.04 17.71 -12.53
CA ALA A 16 -27.82 18.38 -11.24
C ALA A 16 -26.41 18.99 -11.18
N LEU A 17 -25.39 18.23 -11.56
CA LEU A 17 -24.00 18.71 -11.61
C LEU A 17 -23.82 19.82 -12.65
N GLY A 18 -24.37 19.66 -13.85
CA GLY A 18 -24.32 20.65 -14.93
C GLY A 18 -25.04 21.96 -14.60
N SER A 19 -26.06 21.92 -13.73
CA SER A 19 -26.74 23.11 -13.22
C SER A 19 -25.92 23.87 -12.16
N GLY A 20 -24.78 23.32 -11.72
CA GLY A 20 -23.97 23.87 -10.64
C GLY A 20 -24.51 23.57 -9.24
N PHE A 21 -25.43 22.60 -9.11
CA PHE A 21 -25.95 22.20 -7.81
C PHE A 21 -24.86 21.49 -7.00
N PRO A 22 -24.75 21.73 -5.67
CA PRO A 22 -23.67 21.16 -4.89
C PRO A 22 -23.66 19.62 -4.94
N VAL A 23 -22.53 19.06 -5.33
CA VAL A 23 -22.30 17.63 -5.53
C VAL A 23 -22.74 16.79 -4.33
N ALA A 24 -22.42 17.30 -3.13
CA ALA A 24 -22.80 16.74 -1.85
C ALA A 24 -24.29 16.33 -1.77
N PHE A 25 -25.17 17.03 -2.49
CA PHE A 25 -26.59 16.72 -2.57
C PHE A 25 -26.99 16.08 -3.91
N SER A 26 -26.28 16.40 -5.01
CA SER A 26 -26.54 15.84 -6.34
C SER A 26 -26.37 14.32 -6.39
N LEU A 27 -25.29 13.78 -5.79
CA LEU A 27 -25.02 12.34 -5.80
C LEU A 27 -26.06 11.53 -5.00
N PRO A 28 -26.31 11.78 -3.71
CA PRO A 28 -27.31 11.02 -2.97
C PRO A 28 -28.73 11.32 -3.45
N GLY A 29 -29.01 12.56 -3.88
CA GLY A 29 -30.32 12.96 -4.38
C GLY A 29 -30.71 12.19 -5.64
N SER A 30 -29.82 12.12 -6.63
CA SER A 30 -30.06 11.34 -7.85
C SER A 30 -30.23 9.85 -7.55
N ALA A 31 -29.43 9.28 -6.64
CA ALA A 31 -29.55 7.89 -6.19
C ALA A 31 -30.92 7.60 -5.54
N ILE A 32 -31.31 8.38 -4.54
CA ILE A 32 -32.56 8.19 -3.79
C ILE A 32 -33.78 8.40 -4.69
N ILE A 33 -33.78 9.43 -5.53
CA ILE A 33 -34.89 9.71 -6.45
C ILE A 33 -35.05 8.55 -7.44
N THR A 34 -33.95 8.02 -7.97
CA THR A 34 -34.01 6.94 -8.95
C THR A 34 -34.47 5.63 -8.31
N ILE A 35 -33.92 5.25 -7.14
CA ILE A 35 -34.37 4.06 -6.40
C ILE A 35 -35.86 4.18 -6.03
N GLY A 36 -36.28 5.35 -5.55
CA GLY A 36 -37.68 5.61 -5.22
C GLY A 36 -38.61 5.54 -6.44
N ALA A 37 -38.17 6.10 -7.58
CA ALA A 37 -38.91 6.02 -8.83
C ALA A 37 -39.01 4.58 -9.34
N ALA A 38 -37.93 3.80 -9.28
CA ALA A 38 -37.94 2.39 -9.65
C ALA A 38 -38.89 1.57 -8.78
N ALA A 39 -38.85 1.78 -7.46
CA ALA A 39 -39.75 1.13 -6.50
C ALA A 39 -41.22 1.48 -6.76
N LEU A 40 -41.52 2.77 -6.99
CA LEU A 40 -42.88 3.25 -7.27
C LEU A 40 -43.39 2.70 -8.61
N CYS A 41 -42.57 2.73 -9.65
CA CYS A 41 -42.94 2.15 -10.93
C CYS A 41 -43.11 0.62 -10.84
N GLY A 42 -42.28 -0.08 -10.06
CA GLY A 42 -42.42 -1.53 -9.84
C GLY A 42 -43.76 -1.85 -9.20
N TRP A 43 -44.13 -1.10 -8.16
CA TRP A 43 -45.44 -1.23 -7.51
C TRP A 43 -46.62 -0.91 -8.45
N VAL A 44 -46.54 0.18 -9.22
CA VAL A 44 -47.66 0.62 -10.08
C VAL A 44 -47.84 -0.25 -11.32
N PHE A 45 -46.75 -0.68 -11.96
CA PHE A 45 -46.79 -1.32 -13.28
C PHE A 45 -46.55 -2.83 -13.26
N ALA A 46 -45.93 -3.36 -12.21
CA ALA A 46 -45.54 -4.77 -12.13
C ALA A 46 -46.06 -5.49 -10.86
N ASP A 47 -46.81 -4.78 -9.99
CA ASP A 47 -47.28 -5.27 -8.67
C ASP A 47 -46.17 -5.86 -7.77
N ASP A 48 -44.91 -5.56 -8.09
CA ASP A 48 -43.72 -5.98 -7.37
C ASP A 48 -42.74 -4.81 -7.27
N VAL A 49 -42.49 -4.38 -6.04
CA VAL A 49 -41.57 -3.29 -5.70
C VAL A 49 -40.13 -3.58 -6.13
N ASN A 50 -39.77 -4.86 -6.28
CA ASN A 50 -38.43 -5.31 -6.67
C ASN A 50 -38.24 -5.48 -8.18
N ALA A 51 -39.31 -5.32 -8.98
CA ALA A 51 -39.33 -5.72 -10.40
C ALA A 51 -38.25 -5.05 -11.28
N TYR A 52 -37.76 -3.86 -10.90
CA TYR A 52 -36.82 -3.07 -11.69
C TYR A 52 -35.43 -2.95 -11.05
N PHE A 53 -35.08 -3.88 -10.17
CA PHE A 53 -33.75 -4.01 -9.58
C PHE A 53 -33.09 -5.29 -10.09
N ALA A 54 -31.81 -5.19 -10.48
CA ALA A 54 -31.05 -6.32 -11.00
C ALA A 54 -30.87 -7.42 -9.95
N GLN A 55 -30.70 -7.03 -8.68
CA GLN A 55 -30.57 -7.92 -7.53
C GLN A 55 -31.17 -7.25 -6.29
N GLY A 56 -31.82 -8.00 -5.39
CA GLY A 56 -32.39 -7.44 -4.15
C GLY A 56 -33.55 -6.44 -4.38
N GLY A 57 -33.86 -5.63 -3.38
CA GLY A 57 -34.94 -4.65 -3.41
C GLY A 57 -34.49 -3.24 -2.99
N PRO A 58 -35.39 -2.24 -3.07
CA PRO A 58 -35.04 -0.85 -2.78
C PRO A 58 -34.62 -0.63 -1.33
N ILE A 59 -35.20 -1.38 -0.38
CA ILE A 59 -34.84 -1.27 1.04
C ILE A 59 -33.43 -1.82 1.25
N GLU A 60 -33.08 -2.96 0.65
CA GLU A 60 -31.75 -3.53 0.75
C GLU A 60 -30.69 -2.57 0.19
N TRP A 61 -30.92 -1.92 -0.95
CA TRP A 61 -29.94 -1.00 -1.54
C TRP A 61 -29.81 0.33 -0.81
N LEU A 62 -30.93 0.91 -0.35
CA LEU A 62 -30.89 2.10 0.51
C LEU A 62 -30.19 1.76 1.82
N THR A 63 -30.51 0.61 2.43
CA THR A 63 -29.86 0.15 3.65
C THR A 63 -28.39 -0.17 3.39
N ALA A 64 -28.03 -0.82 2.29
CA ALA A 64 -26.65 -1.17 1.95
C ALA A 64 -25.79 0.08 1.83
N GLY A 65 -26.26 1.10 1.13
CA GLY A 65 -25.49 2.33 1.04
C GLY A 65 -25.49 3.15 2.36
N VAL A 66 -26.53 3.09 3.20
CA VAL A 66 -26.49 3.62 4.59
C VAL A 66 -25.56 2.81 5.50
N THR A 67 -25.44 1.51 5.28
CA THR A 67 -24.59 0.62 6.05
C THR A 67 -23.13 0.80 5.65
N ASN A 68 -22.85 0.97 4.36
CA ASN A 68 -21.55 1.41 3.85
C ASN A 68 -21.17 2.77 4.41
N PHE A 69 -22.12 3.71 4.49
CA PHE A 69 -21.94 4.97 5.20
C PHE A 69 -21.59 4.77 6.67
N ARG A 70 -22.32 3.92 7.40
CA ARG A 70 -22.01 3.62 8.80
C ARG A 70 -20.63 2.97 8.95
N GLY A 71 -20.24 2.09 8.03
CA GLY A 71 -18.91 1.49 7.99
C GLY A 71 -17.81 2.54 7.89
N ILE A 72 -17.98 3.55 7.03
CA ILE A 72 -17.01 4.64 6.86
C ILE A 72 -16.74 5.44 8.17
N TYR A 73 -17.72 5.59 9.06
CA TYR A 73 -17.58 6.37 10.30
C TYR A 73 -17.43 5.55 11.59
N TRP A 74 -17.99 4.33 11.62
CA TRP A 74 -18.09 3.52 12.83
C TRP A 74 -17.08 2.38 12.85
N GLU A 75 -16.53 1.97 11.70
CA GLU A 75 -15.36 1.08 11.70
C GLU A 75 -14.15 1.89 12.14
N VAL A 76 -13.78 1.68 13.40
CA VAL A 76 -12.52 2.13 14.01
C VAL A 76 -11.30 1.70 13.18
N GLU A 77 -11.46 0.76 12.25
CA GLU A 77 -10.40 0.23 11.37
C GLU A 77 -10.16 1.07 10.09
N ARG A 78 -11.07 1.96 9.66
CA ARG A 78 -10.82 2.89 8.53
C ARG A 78 -10.06 4.14 8.98
N ASP A 79 -8.93 3.92 9.63
CA ASP A 79 -8.06 4.94 10.23
C ASP A 79 -7.53 6.00 9.23
N THR A 80 -7.57 5.71 7.93
CA THR A 80 -7.00 6.55 6.86
C THR A 80 -7.76 7.87 6.68
N LEU A 81 -9.09 7.88 6.86
CA LEU A 81 -9.90 9.09 6.64
C LEU A 81 -9.76 10.12 7.76
N ILE A 82 -9.39 9.69 8.98
CA ILE A 82 -9.07 10.59 10.10
C ILE A 82 -7.86 11.47 9.77
N ALA A 83 -6.97 11.02 8.89
CA ALA A 83 -5.84 11.81 8.44
C ALA A 83 -6.28 13.05 7.62
N ILE A 84 -7.40 12.99 6.91
CA ILE A 84 -7.85 14.07 6.01
C ILE A 84 -8.07 15.38 6.80
N PRO A 85 -8.88 15.44 7.87
CA PRO A 85 -9.02 16.65 8.68
C PRO A 85 -7.70 17.18 9.27
N LEU A 86 -6.79 16.29 9.67
CA LEU A 86 -5.50 16.68 10.26
C LEU A 86 -4.57 17.34 9.24
N PHE A 87 -4.53 16.81 8.00
CA PHE A 87 -3.78 17.42 6.92
C PHE A 87 -4.41 18.73 6.42
N ILE A 88 -5.74 18.78 6.31
CA ILE A 88 -6.47 20.02 6.01
C ILE A 88 -6.14 21.09 7.06
N PHE A 89 -6.19 20.74 8.35
CA PHE A 89 -5.85 21.65 9.44
C PHE A 89 -4.43 22.17 9.33
N MET A 90 -3.46 21.28 9.12
CA MET A 90 -2.05 21.63 8.95
C MET A 90 -1.87 22.64 7.81
N GLY A 91 -2.42 22.35 6.63
CA GLY A 91 -2.32 23.22 5.46
C GLY A 91 -2.94 24.60 5.67
N ILE A 92 -4.17 24.66 6.18
CA ILE A 92 -4.87 25.93 6.44
C ILE A 92 -4.14 26.73 7.51
N MET A 93 -3.59 26.08 8.54
CA MET A 93 -2.78 26.74 9.58
C MET A 93 -1.53 27.40 8.99
N LEU A 94 -0.80 26.72 8.10
CA LEU A 94 0.39 27.27 7.43
C LEU A 94 0.02 28.44 6.49
N GLN A 95 -1.10 28.34 5.78
CA GLN A 95 -1.59 29.40 4.92
C GLN A 95 -2.02 30.64 5.72
N ARG A 96 -2.80 30.46 6.79
CA ARG A 96 -3.34 31.55 7.63
C ARG A 96 -2.27 32.24 8.47
N SER A 97 -1.18 31.56 8.79
CA SER A 97 -0.03 32.14 9.52
C SER A 97 0.94 32.95 8.64
N ARG A 98 0.60 33.20 7.37
CA ARG A 98 1.39 33.97 6.38
C ARG A 98 2.77 33.39 6.05
N ILE A 99 3.05 32.16 6.46
CA ILE A 99 4.30 31.45 6.13
C ILE A 99 4.46 31.33 4.60
N ALA A 100 3.35 31.07 3.90
CA ALA A 100 3.29 31.00 2.44
C ALA A 100 3.77 32.29 1.74
N GLU A 101 3.36 33.45 2.25
CA GLU A 101 3.71 34.75 1.68
C GLU A 101 5.21 35.03 1.85
N ASP A 102 5.76 34.77 3.04
CA ASP A 102 7.19 34.94 3.32
C ASP A 102 8.06 34.00 2.50
N LEU A 103 7.64 32.74 2.35
CA LEU A 103 8.31 31.76 1.51
C LEU A 103 8.38 32.28 0.07
N LEU A 104 7.26 32.74 -0.48
CA LEU A 104 7.21 33.25 -1.85
C LEU A 104 8.14 34.45 -2.04
N VAL A 105 8.04 35.46 -1.17
CA VAL A 105 8.88 36.67 -1.27
C VAL A 105 10.37 36.32 -1.14
N THR A 106 10.72 35.45 -0.20
CA THR A 106 12.11 35.06 0.04
C THR A 106 12.68 34.23 -1.11
N MET A 107 11.89 33.30 -1.64
CA MET A 107 12.28 32.50 -2.81
C MET A 107 12.36 33.37 -4.08
N ALA A 108 11.49 34.37 -4.24
CA ALA A 108 11.56 35.32 -5.34
C ALA A 108 12.86 36.15 -5.28
N GLN A 109 13.31 36.53 -4.08
CA GLN A 109 14.59 37.22 -3.89
C GLN A 109 15.80 36.30 -4.13
N LEU A 110 15.69 35.03 -3.73
CA LEU A 110 16.73 34.02 -3.91
C LEU A 110 16.97 33.70 -5.39
N PHE A 111 15.90 33.43 -6.14
CA PHE A 111 15.99 33.12 -7.57
C PHE A 111 15.93 34.34 -8.47
N GLY A 112 15.74 35.55 -7.92
CA GLY A 112 15.59 36.80 -8.65
C GLY A 112 16.59 37.08 -9.78
N PRO A 113 17.90 36.82 -9.61
CA PRO A 113 18.91 37.03 -10.65
C PRO A 113 18.80 36.06 -11.82
N VAL A 114 18.16 34.90 -11.61
CA VAL A 114 18.01 33.86 -12.63
C VAL A 114 16.89 34.27 -13.60
N PRO A 115 17.09 34.17 -14.93
CA PRO A 115 16.01 34.35 -15.90
C PRO A 115 14.82 33.43 -15.59
N GLY A 116 13.62 33.98 -15.46
CA GLY A 116 12.43 33.21 -15.05
C GLY A 116 12.36 32.90 -13.55
N GLY A 117 13.27 33.44 -12.74
CA GLY A 117 13.44 33.15 -11.32
C GLY A 117 12.16 33.27 -10.50
N LEU A 118 11.38 34.34 -10.69
CA LEU A 118 10.10 34.51 -10.00
C LEU A 118 9.10 33.39 -10.31
N GLY A 119 9.06 32.90 -11.56
CA GLY A 119 8.23 31.77 -11.96
C GLY A 119 8.70 30.45 -11.34
N ILE A 120 10.01 30.25 -11.24
CA ILE A 120 10.61 29.11 -10.53
C ILE A 120 10.24 29.15 -9.04
N SER A 121 10.27 30.32 -8.42
CA SER A 121 9.84 30.52 -7.03
C SER A 121 8.37 30.19 -6.83
N VAL A 122 7.49 30.55 -7.78
CA VAL A 122 6.06 30.19 -7.74
C VAL A 122 5.88 28.68 -7.84
N ILE A 123 6.59 27.99 -8.74
CA ILE A 123 6.51 26.52 -8.87
C ILE A 123 7.00 25.85 -7.59
N PHE A 124 8.14 26.28 -7.06
CA PHE A 124 8.74 25.66 -5.87
C PHE A 124 7.89 25.89 -4.62
N VAL A 125 7.47 27.13 -4.36
CA VAL A 125 6.63 27.46 -3.20
C VAL A 125 5.24 26.89 -3.35
N GLY A 126 4.67 26.91 -4.56
CA GLY A 126 3.39 26.29 -4.82
C GLY A 126 3.45 24.77 -4.66
N ALA A 127 4.50 24.08 -5.11
CA ALA A 127 4.70 22.66 -4.83
C ALA A 127 4.78 22.36 -3.33
N LEU A 128 5.55 23.17 -2.59
CA LEU A 128 5.71 23.05 -1.13
C LEU A 128 4.38 23.25 -0.39
N LEU A 129 3.63 24.30 -0.74
CA LEU A 129 2.36 24.61 -0.11
C LEU A 129 1.28 23.60 -0.49
N ALA A 130 1.22 23.21 -1.76
CA ALA A 130 0.25 22.26 -2.25
C ALA A 130 0.45 20.88 -1.61
N ALA A 131 1.70 20.48 -1.33
CA ALA A 131 2.02 19.29 -0.54
C ALA A 131 1.49 19.37 0.90
N THR A 132 1.41 20.56 1.50
CA THR A 132 0.91 20.70 2.88
C THR A 132 -0.60 20.82 2.98
N THR A 133 -1.26 21.38 1.97
CA THR A 133 -2.71 21.64 1.99
C THR A 133 -3.51 20.50 1.38
N GLY A 134 -2.99 19.84 0.33
CA GLY A 134 -3.72 18.83 -0.43
C GLY A 134 -5.02 19.33 -1.09
N ILE A 135 -5.30 20.64 -1.02
CA ILE A 135 -6.51 21.29 -1.57
C ILE A 135 -6.07 22.24 -2.67
N VAL A 136 -6.29 21.82 -3.92
CA VAL A 136 -5.88 22.57 -5.10
C VAL A 136 -6.54 23.94 -5.15
N GLY A 137 -7.86 24.03 -4.94
CA GLY A 137 -8.58 25.29 -5.09
C GLY A 137 -8.11 26.38 -4.13
N ALA A 138 -7.97 26.05 -2.85
CA ALA A 138 -7.45 26.98 -1.85
C ALA A 138 -6.04 27.48 -2.21
N THR A 139 -5.17 26.57 -2.68
CA THR A 139 -3.79 26.89 -3.04
C THR A 139 -3.72 27.77 -4.28
N VAL A 140 -4.50 27.47 -5.32
CA VAL A 140 -4.54 28.29 -6.55
C VAL A 140 -5.10 29.68 -6.26
N VAL A 141 -6.15 29.79 -5.45
CA VAL A 141 -6.71 31.08 -5.00
C VAL A 141 -5.68 31.89 -4.23
N ALA A 142 -5.01 31.27 -3.24
CA ALA A 142 -4.01 31.93 -2.43
C ALA A 142 -2.80 32.39 -3.27
N MET A 143 -2.25 31.50 -4.09
CA MET A 143 -1.15 31.83 -4.99
C MET A 143 -1.55 32.83 -6.07
N GLY A 144 -2.80 32.81 -6.52
CA GLY A 144 -3.35 33.83 -7.41
C GLY A 144 -3.39 35.21 -6.77
N LEU A 145 -3.85 35.33 -5.53
CA LEU A 145 -3.89 36.60 -4.80
C LEU A 145 -2.50 37.15 -4.47
N ILE A 146 -1.55 36.27 -4.16
CA ILE A 146 -0.21 36.68 -3.72
C ILE A 146 0.75 36.85 -4.92
N SER A 147 0.83 35.84 -5.80
CA SER A 147 1.88 35.76 -6.84
C SER A 147 1.50 36.51 -8.12
N LEU A 148 0.24 36.47 -8.55
CA LEU A 148 -0.16 37.05 -9.83
C LEU A 148 0.10 38.57 -9.88
N PRO A 149 -0.24 39.38 -8.86
CA PRO A 149 0.06 40.81 -8.89
C PRO A 149 1.58 41.10 -8.96
N VAL A 150 2.39 40.29 -8.27
CA VAL A 150 3.85 40.43 -8.27
C VAL A 150 4.43 40.11 -9.65
N MET A 151 4.01 39.01 -10.28
CA MET A 151 4.43 38.65 -11.64
C MET A 151 4.05 39.73 -12.67
N MET A 152 2.84 40.28 -12.55
CA MET A 152 2.35 41.34 -13.44
C MET A 152 3.14 42.65 -13.27
N ARG A 153 3.51 43.04 -12.03
CA ARG A 153 4.36 44.22 -11.78
C ARG A 153 5.73 44.10 -12.44
N HIS A 154 6.28 42.89 -12.48
CA HIS A 154 7.55 42.59 -13.15
C HIS A 154 7.41 42.25 -14.63
N LYS A 155 6.27 42.58 -15.27
CA LYS A 155 6.05 42.42 -16.72
C LYS A 155 6.16 40.97 -17.23
N TYR A 156 5.84 39.98 -16.40
CA TYR A 156 5.65 38.61 -16.89
C TYR A 156 4.48 38.56 -17.88
N SER A 157 4.55 37.67 -18.87
CA SER A 157 3.42 37.50 -19.77
C SER A 157 2.20 36.96 -19.01
N PRO A 158 0.99 37.53 -19.19
CA PRO A 158 -0.19 37.13 -18.43
C PRO A 158 -0.49 35.64 -18.56
N ALA A 159 -0.35 35.09 -19.77
CA ALA A 159 -0.57 33.68 -20.04
C ALA A 159 0.39 32.79 -19.24
N LEU A 160 1.69 33.08 -19.28
CA LEU A 160 2.69 32.29 -18.54
C LEU A 160 2.48 32.40 -17.03
N ALA A 161 2.21 33.60 -16.51
CA ALA A 161 1.97 33.81 -15.09
C ALA A 161 0.76 33.00 -14.59
N THR A 162 -0.37 33.08 -15.30
CA THR A 162 -1.57 32.32 -14.91
C THR A 162 -1.41 30.81 -15.10
N GLY A 163 -0.74 30.38 -16.16
CA GLY A 163 -0.45 28.97 -16.40
C GLY A 163 0.44 28.38 -15.30
N THR A 164 1.50 29.11 -14.92
CA THR A 164 2.43 28.69 -13.86
C THR A 164 1.72 28.58 -12.50
N ILE A 165 0.88 29.56 -12.14
CA ILE A 165 0.14 29.54 -10.87
C ILE A 165 -0.88 28.39 -10.85
N ALA A 166 -1.66 28.22 -11.91
CA ALA A 166 -2.64 27.14 -12.01
C ALA A 166 -1.96 25.77 -11.93
N ALA A 167 -0.94 25.54 -12.77
CA ALA A 167 -0.21 24.28 -12.81
C ALA A 167 0.46 23.97 -11.46
N SER A 168 1.11 24.96 -10.85
CA SER A 168 1.76 24.78 -9.56
C SER A 168 0.78 24.44 -8.43
N GLY A 169 -0.44 24.99 -8.45
CA GLY A 169 -1.44 24.66 -7.43
C GLY A 169 -1.98 23.23 -7.54
N THR A 170 -1.98 22.65 -8.74
CA THR A 170 -2.39 21.25 -8.94
C THR A 170 -1.33 20.23 -8.50
N LEU A 171 -0.08 20.64 -8.27
CA LEU A 171 0.97 19.75 -7.78
C LEU A 171 0.64 19.09 -6.44
N GLY A 172 -0.21 19.72 -5.62
CA GLY A 172 -0.66 19.17 -4.34
C GLY A 172 -1.52 17.92 -4.45
N GLN A 173 -2.00 17.56 -5.65
CA GLN A 173 -2.71 16.30 -5.84
C GLN A 173 -1.77 15.10 -5.85
N ILE A 174 -0.53 15.27 -6.33
CA ILE A 174 0.43 14.17 -6.47
C ILE A 174 1.56 14.24 -5.44
N ILE A 175 1.95 15.44 -4.98
CA ILE A 175 3.06 15.58 -4.02
C ILE A 175 2.56 15.24 -2.62
N PRO A 176 3.14 14.25 -1.93
CA PRO A 176 2.76 13.89 -0.57
C PRO A 176 3.13 14.98 0.45
N PRO A 177 2.35 15.15 1.55
CA PRO A 177 1.10 14.45 1.87
C PRO A 177 -0.13 14.95 1.07
N SER A 178 -0.75 14.07 0.28
CA SER A 178 -1.87 14.41 -0.60
C SER A 178 -3.19 13.79 -0.16
N ILE A 179 -4.25 14.59 -0.05
CA ILE A 179 -5.60 14.13 0.26
C ILE A 179 -6.13 13.23 -0.86
N VAL A 180 -5.81 13.54 -2.13
CA VAL A 180 -6.23 12.75 -3.29
C VAL A 180 -5.68 11.33 -3.17
N LEU A 181 -4.40 11.20 -2.84
CA LEU A 181 -3.74 9.90 -2.68
C LEU A 181 -4.26 9.13 -1.45
N ILE A 182 -4.65 9.80 -0.37
CA ILE A 182 -5.28 9.15 0.79
C ILE A 182 -6.61 8.52 0.38
N ILE A 183 -7.46 9.25 -0.36
CA ILE A 183 -8.76 8.74 -0.80
C ILE A 183 -8.56 7.62 -1.82
N LEU A 184 -7.68 7.79 -2.81
CA LEU A 184 -7.36 6.74 -3.78
C LEU A 184 -6.84 5.47 -3.12
N ALA A 185 -6.02 5.58 -2.06
CA ALA A 185 -5.54 4.42 -1.31
C ALA A 185 -6.69 3.56 -0.77
N ASP A 186 -7.68 4.19 -0.13
CA ASP A 186 -8.84 3.50 0.46
C ASP A 186 -9.71 2.85 -0.62
N GLN A 187 -10.00 3.60 -1.70
CA GLN A 187 -10.83 3.11 -2.79
C GLN A 187 -10.16 1.97 -3.57
N LEU A 188 -8.84 2.06 -3.77
CA LEU A 188 -8.06 1.01 -4.42
C LEU A 188 -7.86 -0.21 -3.52
N ALA A 189 -7.72 -0.05 -2.20
CA ALA A 189 -7.65 -1.18 -1.28
C ALA A 189 -8.93 -2.03 -1.39
N SER A 190 -10.10 -1.38 -1.34
CA SER A 190 -11.38 -2.07 -1.54
C SER A 190 -11.54 -2.66 -2.95
N ALA A 191 -11.00 -2.00 -3.98
CA ALA A 191 -11.02 -2.52 -5.35
C ALA A 191 -10.11 -3.75 -5.52
N VAL A 192 -8.95 -3.79 -4.85
CA VAL A 192 -8.04 -4.93 -4.82
C VAL A 192 -8.73 -6.14 -4.21
N ASP A 193 -9.43 -5.99 -3.09
CA ASP A 193 -10.13 -7.11 -2.45
C ASP A 193 -11.18 -7.74 -3.39
N GLN A 194 -11.90 -6.90 -4.14
CA GLN A 194 -12.84 -7.34 -5.18
C GLN A 194 -12.12 -8.04 -6.34
N ALA A 195 -11.02 -7.49 -6.82
CA ALA A 195 -10.21 -8.09 -7.88
C ALA A 195 -9.60 -9.44 -7.46
N SER A 196 -9.11 -9.53 -6.23
CA SER A 196 -8.61 -10.75 -5.60
C SER A 196 -9.68 -11.84 -5.53
N ALA A 197 -10.92 -11.49 -5.21
CA ALA A 197 -12.05 -12.42 -5.25
C ALA A 197 -12.36 -12.86 -6.70
N GLY A 198 -12.35 -11.93 -7.65
CA GLY A 198 -12.52 -12.20 -9.08
C GLY A 198 -11.48 -13.18 -9.63
N ARG A 199 -10.19 -12.94 -9.34
CA ARG A 199 -9.08 -13.83 -9.71
C ARG A 199 -9.23 -15.22 -9.12
N LYS A 200 -9.66 -15.35 -7.86
CA LYS A 200 -9.93 -16.66 -7.23
C LYS A 200 -11.05 -17.42 -7.94
N SER A 201 -12.11 -16.73 -8.37
CA SER A 201 -13.19 -17.36 -9.16
C SER A 201 -12.67 -17.83 -10.52
N LEU A 202 -11.97 -16.95 -11.24
CA LEU A 202 -11.42 -17.25 -12.57
C LEU A 202 -10.45 -18.44 -12.51
N TYR A 203 -9.54 -18.43 -11.54
CA TYR A 203 -8.57 -19.51 -11.34
C TYR A 203 -9.27 -20.86 -11.04
N LYS A 204 -10.31 -20.85 -10.21
CA LYS A 204 -11.10 -22.05 -9.89
C LYS A 204 -11.82 -22.59 -11.11
N GLU A 205 -12.43 -21.73 -11.91
CA GLU A 205 -13.15 -22.12 -13.13
C GLU A 205 -12.22 -22.74 -14.17
N VAL A 206 -11.04 -22.14 -14.36
CA VAL A 206 -10.09 -22.57 -15.39
C VAL A 206 -9.32 -23.82 -14.98
N THR A 207 -8.83 -23.88 -13.75
CA THR A 207 -7.94 -24.96 -13.31
C THR A 207 -8.68 -26.10 -12.61
N GLY A 208 -9.92 -25.87 -12.16
CA GLY A 208 -10.68 -26.76 -11.28
C GLY A 208 -10.17 -26.78 -9.83
N GLN A 209 -9.16 -25.98 -9.48
CA GLN A 209 -8.58 -25.94 -8.14
C GLN A 209 -9.26 -24.88 -7.26
N PHE A 210 -9.66 -25.27 -6.04
CA PHE A 210 -10.34 -24.36 -5.11
C PHE A 210 -9.42 -23.32 -4.43
N SER A 211 -8.10 -23.53 -4.45
CA SER A 211 -7.13 -22.67 -3.77
C SER A 211 -6.13 -22.08 -4.77
N MET A 212 -6.19 -20.77 -4.97
CA MET A 212 -5.21 -20.03 -5.78
C MET A 212 -3.93 -19.75 -4.97
N PRO A 213 -2.73 -19.92 -5.54
CA PRO A 213 -1.49 -19.47 -4.93
C PRO A 213 -1.48 -17.97 -4.61
N SER A 214 -0.92 -17.59 -3.46
CA SER A 214 -0.85 -16.18 -3.03
C SER A 214 0.07 -15.30 -3.89
N SER A 215 0.89 -15.90 -4.76
CA SER A 215 1.70 -15.21 -5.77
C SER A 215 0.86 -14.62 -6.90
N PHE A 216 -0.35 -15.14 -7.14
CA PHE A 216 -1.25 -14.65 -8.20
C PHE A 216 -2.31 -13.67 -7.66
N ASP A 217 -2.30 -13.45 -6.34
CA ASP A 217 -3.24 -12.54 -5.69
C ASP A 217 -2.87 -11.08 -5.95
N ALA A 218 -3.87 -10.21 -6.09
CA ALA A 218 -3.64 -8.80 -6.32
C ALA A 218 -2.91 -8.14 -5.12
N VAL A 219 -2.08 -7.14 -5.41
CA VAL A 219 -1.27 -6.46 -4.39
C VAL A 219 -2.10 -5.32 -3.80
N SER A 220 -2.44 -5.43 -2.52
CA SER A 220 -3.12 -4.37 -1.78
C SER A 220 -2.22 -3.15 -1.60
N THR A 221 -2.85 -2.01 -1.30
CA THR A 221 -2.16 -0.73 -1.13
C THR A 221 -2.59 -0.07 0.18
N SER A 222 -1.69 0.72 0.76
CA SER A 222 -2.00 1.66 1.84
C SER A 222 -1.78 3.11 1.39
N ALA A 223 -2.23 4.07 2.19
CA ALA A 223 -1.97 5.49 1.94
C ALA A 223 -0.46 5.83 2.02
N GLY A 224 0.30 5.11 2.86
CA GLY A 224 1.76 5.24 2.91
C GLY A 224 2.40 4.78 1.60
N ASP A 225 1.95 3.66 1.04
CA ASP A 225 2.47 3.13 -0.24
C ASP A 225 2.17 4.07 -1.40
N MET A 226 0.97 4.65 -1.43
CA MET A 226 0.60 5.70 -2.38
C MET A 226 1.52 6.91 -2.29
N PHE A 227 1.84 7.38 -1.08
CA PHE A 227 2.76 8.51 -0.90
C PHE A 227 4.16 8.17 -1.39
N MET A 228 4.68 7.00 -1.05
CA MET A 228 5.98 6.54 -1.52
C MET A 228 6.03 6.39 -3.04
N GLY A 229 4.98 5.84 -3.65
CA GLY A 229 4.90 5.65 -5.09
C GLY A 229 4.74 6.95 -5.89
N ALA A 230 4.04 7.94 -5.33
CA ALA A 230 3.83 9.23 -5.99
C ALA A 230 5.00 10.21 -5.84
N LEU A 231 5.87 10.02 -4.84
CA LEU A 231 6.95 10.96 -4.52
C LEU A 231 7.90 11.19 -5.69
N VAL A 232 8.40 10.11 -6.31
CA VAL A 232 9.36 10.21 -7.41
C VAL A 232 8.72 10.86 -8.65
N PRO A 233 7.55 10.40 -9.17
CA PRO A 233 6.86 11.08 -10.25
C PRO A 233 6.54 12.55 -9.94
N GLY A 234 6.11 12.86 -8.72
CA GLY A 234 5.81 14.23 -8.29
C GLY A 234 7.02 15.15 -8.32
N LEU A 235 8.17 14.69 -7.82
CA LEU A 235 9.43 15.45 -7.86
C LEU A 235 9.94 15.63 -9.30
N VAL A 236 9.84 14.59 -10.14
CA VAL A 236 10.18 14.66 -11.56
C VAL A 236 9.33 15.73 -12.25
N LEU A 237 8.04 15.81 -11.96
CA LEU A 237 7.14 16.82 -12.52
C LEU A 237 7.51 18.24 -12.08
N VAL A 238 7.84 18.45 -10.80
CA VAL A 238 8.32 19.74 -10.28
C VAL A 238 9.59 20.19 -11.02
N VAL A 239 10.56 19.28 -11.15
CA VAL A 239 11.81 19.56 -11.85
C VAL A 239 11.55 19.84 -13.33
N ALA A 240 10.64 19.10 -13.98
CA ALA A 240 10.24 19.34 -15.36
C ALA A 240 9.63 20.74 -15.54
N TYR A 241 8.78 21.18 -14.61
CA TYR A 241 8.19 22.53 -14.65
C TYR A 241 9.23 23.63 -14.45
N MET A 242 10.14 23.47 -13.48
CA MET A 242 11.23 24.42 -13.24
C MET A 242 12.18 24.50 -14.44
N THR A 243 12.52 23.34 -15.03
CA THR A 243 13.36 23.24 -16.22
C THR A 243 12.69 23.91 -17.42
N PHE A 244 11.40 23.65 -17.63
CA PHE A 244 10.62 24.32 -18.67
C PHE A 244 10.63 25.83 -18.51
N MET A 245 10.41 26.35 -17.30
CA MET A 245 10.46 27.79 -17.03
C MET A 245 11.84 28.39 -17.31
N LEU A 246 12.90 27.72 -16.89
CA LEU A 246 14.27 28.15 -17.13
C LEU A 246 14.59 28.19 -18.63
N VAL A 247 14.29 27.11 -19.36
CA VAL A 247 14.52 27.02 -20.81
C VAL A 247 13.71 28.10 -21.55
N LEU A 248 12.44 28.29 -21.19
CA LEU A 248 11.60 29.31 -21.79
C LEU A 248 12.13 30.73 -21.52
N ALA A 249 12.63 31.00 -20.32
CA ALA A 249 13.19 32.30 -19.96
C ALA A 249 14.52 32.58 -20.70
N ILE A 250 15.34 31.56 -20.94
CA ILE A 250 16.59 31.69 -21.72
C ILE A 250 16.26 31.95 -23.20
N VAL A 251 15.33 31.19 -23.79
CA VAL A 251 14.98 31.31 -25.21
C VAL A 251 14.14 32.57 -25.48
N ARG A 252 13.26 32.96 -24.55
CA ARG A 252 12.35 34.10 -24.66
C ARG A 252 12.35 34.96 -23.38
N PRO A 253 13.41 35.75 -23.13
CA PRO A 253 13.56 36.53 -21.90
C PRO A 253 12.46 37.58 -21.69
N LYS A 254 11.80 38.02 -22.77
CA LYS A 254 10.66 38.96 -22.69
C LYS A 254 9.42 38.38 -22.01
N LEU A 255 9.25 37.05 -22.01
CA LEU A 255 8.06 36.41 -21.42
C LEU A 255 8.19 36.20 -19.90
N ALA A 256 9.43 36.07 -19.43
CA ALA A 256 9.79 35.77 -18.03
C ALA A 256 11.09 36.50 -17.64
N PRO A 257 11.04 37.83 -17.45
CA PRO A 257 12.23 38.62 -17.12
C PRO A 257 12.81 38.25 -15.74
N ALA A 258 14.12 38.47 -15.57
CA ALA A 258 14.78 38.38 -14.27
C ALA A 258 14.35 39.54 -13.37
N VAL A 259 14.26 39.27 -12.07
CA VAL A 259 13.85 40.25 -11.05
C VAL A 259 14.95 40.31 -9.99
N PRO A 260 16.05 41.05 -10.24
CA PRO A 260 17.18 41.08 -9.33
C PRO A 260 16.75 41.67 -7.97
N PHE A 261 17.26 41.06 -6.89
CA PHE A 261 17.08 41.60 -5.55
C PHE A 261 17.89 42.89 -5.40
N GLU A 262 17.25 43.96 -4.91
CA GLU A 262 17.89 45.27 -4.74
C GLU A 262 18.94 45.29 -3.60
N GLY A 263 18.94 44.28 -2.71
CA GLY A 263 19.91 44.15 -1.62
C GLY A 263 21.17 43.35 -1.97
N LYS A 264 22.04 43.13 -0.98
CA LYS A 264 23.24 42.29 -1.11
C LYS A 264 22.94 40.84 -0.70
N TYR A 265 23.52 39.88 -1.41
CA TYR A 265 23.55 38.47 -1.01
C TYR A 265 24.58 38.24 0.11
N ASP A 266 24.26 38.71 1.31
CA ASP A 266 25.12 38.59 2.49
C ASP A 266 24.72 37.42 3.40
N LEU A 267 25.50 37.19 4.47
CA LEU A 267 25.21 36.14 5.45
C LEU A 267 23.84 36.34 6.12
N GLN A 268 23.39 37.59 6.28
CA GLN A 268 22.08 37.90 6.87
C GLN A 268 20.94 37.46 5.95
N PHE A 269 21.07 37.68 4.64
CA PHE A 269 20.15 37.16 3.64
C PHE A 269 20.13 35.63 3.65
N ALA A 270 21.29 34.98 3.68
CA ALA A 270 21.37 33.52 3.77
C ALA A 270 20.67 32.99 5.04
N LEU A 271 20.90 33.61 6.21
CA LEU A 271 20.22 33.27 7.45
C LEU A 271 18.70 33.50 7.37
N ARG A 272 18.25 34.57 6.71
CA ARG A 272 16.83 34.83 6.47
C ARG A 272 16.20 33.74 5.59
N VAL A 273 16.87 33.35 4.50
CA VAL A 273 16.44 32.25 3.63
C VAL A 273 16.29 30.96 4.43
N VAL A 274 17.32 30.59 5.19
CA VAL A 274 17.32 29.37 6.01
C VAL A 274 16.20 29.41 7.06
N THR A 275 16.03 30.51 7.78
CA THR A 275 15.02 30.63 8.85
C THR A 275 13.57 30.61 8.35
N ILE A 276 13.32 30.99 7.09
CA ILE A 276 11.98 30.96 6.48
C ILE A 276 11.73 29.61 5.80
N LEU A 277 12.72 29.06 5.11
CA LEU A 277 12.57 27.85 4.28
C LEU A 277 12.65 26.55 5.09
N VAL A 278 13.57 26.46 6.04
CA VAL A 278 13.83 25.21 6.77
C VAL A 278 12.64 24.76 7.61
N PRO A 279 11.93 25.61 8.39
CA PRO A 279 10.87 25.10 9.26
C PRO A 279 9.73 24.37 8.52
N PRO A 280 9.15 24.91 7.43
CA PRO A 280 8.12 24.21 6.65
C PRO A 280 8.64 22.93 5.99
N LEU A 281 9.87 22.94 5.44
CA LEU A 281 10.49 21.75 4.90
C LEU A 281 10.72 20.68 5.97
N THR A 282 11.25 21.06 7.14
CA THR A 282 11.44 20.16 8.27
C THR A 282 10.11 19.55 8.70
N LEU A 283 9.02 20.32 8.75
CA LEU A 283 7.71 19.75 9.05
C LEU A 283 7.31 18.67 8.04
N ILE A 284 7.43 18.97 6.74
CA ILE A 284 7.10 18.01 5.66
C ILE A 284 7.99 16.78 5.75
N PHE A 285 9.30 16.92 5.93
CA PHE A 285 10.22 15.79 6.06
C PHE A 285 9.99 14.98 7.33
N VAL A 286 9.61 15.60 8.44
CA VAL A 286 9.24 14.88 9.67
C VAL A 286 7.97 14.07 9.44
N VAL A 287 6.95 14.67 8.84
CA VAL A 287 5.67 14.00 8.56
C VAL A 287 5.86 12.89 7.53
N LEU A 288 6.37 13.23 6.35
CA LEU A 288 6.60 12.28 5.26
C LEU A 288 7.64 11.24 5.66
N GLY A 289 8.73 11.63 6.32
CA GLY A 289 9.76 10.72 6.82
C GLY A 289 9.22 9.73 7.86
N SER A 290 8.30 10.16 8.73
CA SER A 290 7.66 9.24 9.69
C SER A 290 6.79 8.18 9.00
N ILE A 291 6.15 8.52 7.87
CA ILE A 291 5.37 7.60 7.03
C ILE A 291 6.31 6.66 6.27
N ILE A 292 7.29 7.21 5.57
CA ILE A 292 8.27 6.49 4.74
C ILE A 292 9.10 5.51 5.59
N LEU A 293 9.49 5.89 6.81
CA LEU A 293 10.25 5.01 7.71
C LEU A 293 9.35 4.02 8.46
N GLY A 294 8.03 4.06 8.28
CA GLY A 294 7.08 3.21 8.99
C GLY A 294 7.00 3.49 10.50
N ILE A 295 7.50 4.64 10.95
CA ILE A 295 7.48 5.06 12.37
C ILE A 295 6.06 5.45 12.77
N ALA A 296 5.33 6.11 11.87
CA ALA A 296 3.98 6.59 12.09
C ALA A 296 3.07 6.21 10.93
N THR A 297 1.84 5.80 11.24
CA THR A 297 0.76 5.67 10.25
C THR A 297 0.32 7.05 9.74
N VAL A 298 -0.41 7.11 8.62
CA VAL A 298 -0.78 8.38 7.98
C VAL A 298 -1.60 9.31 8.89
N ASN A 299 -2.46 8.77 9.74
CA ASN A 299 -3.20 9.54 10.76
C ASN A 299 -2.27 10.07 11.88
N GLN A 300 -1.34 9.26 12.37
CA GLN A 300 -0.34 9.68 13.37
C GLN A 300 0.59 10.76 12.80
N ALA A 301 1.04 10.59 11.56
CA ALA A 301 1.83 11.58 10.83
C ALA A 301 1.05 12.89 10.61
N GLY A 302 -0.25 12.80 10.29
CA GLY A 302 -1.14 13.96 10.23
C GLY A 302 -1.21 14.72 11.56
N ALA A 303 -1.26 14.01 12.70
CA ALA A 303 -1.24 14.63 14.02
C ALA A 303 0.09 15.33 14.32
N ILE A 304 1.23 14.72 13.95
CA ILE A 304 2.55 15.35 14.02
C ILE A 304 2.57 16.64 13.19
N GLY A 305 1.99 16.60 11.99
CA GLY A 305 1.82 17.75 11.10
C GLY A 305 1.00 18.89 11.71
N ALA A 306 -0.18 18.57 12.24
CA ALA A 306 -1.07 19.53 12.90
C ALA A 306 -0.41 20.21 14.12
N VAL A 307 0.27 19.43 14.96
CA VAL A 307 1.02 19.95 16.11
C VAL A 307 2.17 20.85 15.66
N GLY A 308 2.98 20.40 14.69
CA GLY A 308 4.09 21.18 14.17
C GLY A 308 3.66 22.49 13.50
N ALA A 309 2.57 22.47 12.73
CA ALA A 309 2.01 23.68 12.13
C ALA A 309 1.50 24.67 13.17
N THR A 310 0.86 24.18 14.25
CA THR A 310 0.40 25.04 15.36
C THR A 310 1.58 25.71 16.06
N ILE A 311 2.66 24.96 16.33
CA ILE A 311 3.89 25.49 16.94
C ILE A 311 4.53 26.55 16.03
N MET A 312 4.67 26.26 14.73
CA MET A 312 5.23 27.22 13.76
C MET A 312 4.39 28.48 13.63
N ALA A 313 3.06 28.35 13.52
CA ALA A 313 2.15 29.47 13.50
C ALA A 313 2.28 30.34 14.76
N GLY A 314 2.38 29.72 15.94
CA GLY A 314 2.58 30.43 17.21
C GLY A 314 3.92 31.18 17.32
N VAL A 315 4.97 30.70 16.64
CA VAL A 315 6.25 31.42 16.51
C VAL A 315 6.12 32.57 15.51
N ARG A 316 5.55 32.32 14.33
CA ARG A 316 5.48 33.30 13.24
C ARG A 316 4.56 34.46 13.56
N LEU A 317 3.36 34.20 14.08
CA LEU A 317 2.39 35.23 14.47
C LEU A 317 2.91 36.13 15.61
N HIS A 318 3.84 35.64 16.42
CA HIS A 318 4.52 36.42 17.45
C HIS A 318 5.89 36.95 17.01
N GLY A 319 6.20 36.88 15.72
CA GLY A 319 7.47 37.30 15.12
C GLY A 319 7.77 38.77 15.41
N GLY A 320 9.04 39.08 15.69
CA GLY A 320 9.50 40.42 16.02
C GLY A 320 9.39 40.81 17.50
N LYS A 321 8.83 39.95 18.37
CA LYS A 321 8.77 40.17 19.83
C LYS A 321 9.70 39.23 20.60
N PRO A 322 10.26 39.66 21.77
CA PRO A 322 11.12 38.80 22.58
C PRO A 322 10.35 37.56 23.05
N GLY A 323 10.92 36.37 22.83
CA GLY A 323 10.31 35.11 23.21
C GLY A 323 9.37 34.47 22.19
N ALA A 324 9.38 34.92 20.94
CA ALA A 324 8.65 34.29 19.83
C ALA A 324 8.97 32.78 19.71
N MET A 325 10.25 32.39 19.79
CA MET A 325 10.71 31.01 19.64
C MET A 325 10.54 30.12 20.89
N ARG A 326 10.16 30.67 22.05
CA ARG A 326 10.06 29.90 23.31
C ARG A 326 9.24 28.60 23.21
N PRO A 327 8.01 28.58 22.65
CA PRO A 327 7.27 27.33 22.50
C PRO A 327 8.02 26.33 21.61
N ALA A 328 8.55 26.75 20.45
CA ALA A 328 9.31 25.85 19.59
C ALA A 328 10.56 25.27 20.27
N VAL A 329 11.32 26.08 21.01
CA VAL A 329 12.50 25.61 21.76
C VAL A 329 12.09 24.62 22.85
N LEU A 330 11.00 24.89 23.58
CA LEU A 330 10.49 23.98 24.60
C LEU A 330 10.03 22.65 23.98
N ALA A 331 9.33 22.69 22.85
CA ALA A 331 8.92 21.48 22.12
C ALA A 331 10.12 20.67 21.65
N ILE A 332 11.07 21.30 20.95
CA ILE A 332 12.27 20.62 20.42
C ILE A 332 13.09 20.02 21.56
N GLY A 333 13.29 20.77 22.65
CA GLY A 333 13.99 20.27 23.84
C GLY A 333 13.29 19.07 24.47
N SER A 334 11.96 19.13 24.59
CA SER A 334 11.16 18.04 25.13
C SER A 334 11.22 16.78 24.26
N ILE A 335 11.07 16.92 22.93
CA ILE A 335 11.19 15.80 21.99
C ILE A 335 12.60 15.21 22.04
N THR A 336 13.65 16.05 22.09
CA THR A 336 15.03 15.59 22.15
C THR A 336 15.27 14.74 23.40
N VAL A 337 14.77 15.19 24.56
CA VAL A 337 14.85 14.41 25.80
C VAL A 337 14.10 13.08 25.68
N LEU A 338 12.89 13.08 25.11
CA LEU A 338 12.11 11.86 24.89
C LEU A 338 12.82 10.86 23.98
N VAL A 339 13.40 11.33 22.87
CA VAL A 339 14.16 10.50 21.94
C VAL A 339 15.39 9.91 22.60
N VAL A 340 16.16 10.72 23.35
CA VAL A 340 17.35 10.23 24.07
C VAL A 340 16.96 9.15 25.08
N ILE A 341 15.91 9.36 25.89
CA ILE A 341 15.49 8.39 26.89
C ILE A 341 14.98 7.10 26.24
N ALA A 342 14.18 7.22 25.17
CA ALA A 342 13.66 6.07 24.44
C ALA A 342 14.76 5.18 23.84
N ASN A 343 15.94 5.74 23.53
CA ASN A 343 17.09 4.99 23.04
C ASN A 343 17.97 4.39 24.17
N VAL A 344 17.91 4.95 25.38
CA VAL A 344 18.77 4.52 26.51
C VAL A 344 18.08 3.52 27.43
N SER A 345 16.76 3.63 27.64
CA SER A 345 16.00 2.77 28.57
C SER A 345 14.62 2.41 28.00
N PRO A 346 14.13 1.17 28.20
CA PRO A 346 12.82 0.75 27.73
C PRO A 346 11.71 1.47 28.52
N ILE A 347 11.04 2.42 27.89
CA ILE A 347 9.91 3.15 28.47
C ILE A 347 8.68 2.22 28.50
N ASN A 348 8.56 1.41 29.55
CA ASN A 348 7.40 0.54 29.74
C ASN A 348 6.94 0.53 31.19
N VAL A 349 5.80 1.18 31.44
CA VAL A 349 5.16 1.28 32.77
C VAL A 349 4.90 -0.10 33.39
N LYS A 350 4.62 -1.12 32.57
CA LYS A 350 4.29 -2.48 33.03
C LYS A 350 5.52 -3.37 33.26
N ASN A 351 6.70 -2.96 32.80
CA ASN A 351 7.92 -3.78 32.86
C ASN A 351 9.06 -3.05 33.59
N VAL A 352 8.74 -2.34 34.68
CA VAL A 352 9.74 -1.67 35.53
C VAL A 352 10.43 -2.71 36.40
N GLN A 353 11.74 -2.86 36.26
CA GLN A 353 12.52 -3.85 37.01
C GLN A 353 13.61 -3.21 37.87
N THR A 354 14.09 -2.02 37.49
CA THR A 354 15.20 -1.32 38.17
C THR A 354 14.83 0.10 38.60
N GLY A 355 15.57 0.67 39.56
CA GLY A 355 15.42 2.09 39.94
C GLY A 355 15.75 3.06 38.81
N GLY A 356 16.61 2.66 37.86
CA GLY A 356 16.93 3.43 36.66
C GLY A 356 15.73 3.58 35.72
N ASP A 357 14.92 2.53 35.59
CA ASP A 357 13.68 2.56 34.77
C ASP A 357 12.67 3.57 35.34
N VAL A 358 12.59 3.69 36.67
CA VAL A 358 11.74 4.69 37.34
C VAL A 358 12.23 6.10 37.03
N VAL A 359 13.54 6.36 37.10
CA VAL A 359 14.11 7.67 36.75
C VAL A 359 13.84 7.99 35.28
N ALA A 360 14.07 7.05 34.37
CA ALA A 360 13.78 7.22 32.95
C ALA A 360 12.31 7.57 32.70
N LEU A 361 11.39 6.88 33.39
CA LEU A 361 9.95 7.15 33.30
C LEU A 361 9.57 8.54 33.84
N VAL A 362 10.15 8.97 34.96
CA VAL A 362 9.93 10.30 35.53
C VAL A 362 10.42 11.38 34.56
N VAL A 363 11.63 11.26 34.02
CA VAL A 363 12.13 12.25 33.05
C VAL A 363 11.29 12.24 31.77
N ALA A 364 10.87 11.08 31.27
CA ALA A 364 9.98 10.99 30.11
C ALA A 364 8.62 11.66 30.36
N SER A 365 8.03 11.48 31.55
CA SER A 365 6.76 12.13 31.92
C SER A 365 6.90 13.65 32.04
N LEU A 366 7.98 14.15 32.63
CA LEU A 366 8.28 15.60 32.70
C LEU A 366 8.49 16.19 31.31
N ALA A 367 9.23 15.51 30.43
CA ALA A 367 9.44 15.93 29.06
C ALA A 367 8.11 15.95 28.27
N THR A 368 7.24 14.95 28.47
CA THR A 368 5.90 14.91 27.88
C THR A 368 5.04 16.08 28.36
N LEU A 369 5.08 16.41 29.66
CA LEU A 369 4.36 17.56 30.22
C LEU A 369 4.89 18.88 29.63
N ALA A 370 6.20 19.05 29.53
CA ALA A 370 6.82 20.22 28.92
C ALA A 370 6.42 20.39 27.44
N PHE A 371 6.33 19.28 26.70
CA PHE A 371 5.83 19.28 25.33
C PHE A 371 4.36 19.73 25.24
N LEU A 372 3.49 19.21 26.13
CA LEU A 372 2.08 19.62 26.19
C LEU A 372 1.94 21.11 26.55
N VAL A 373 2.74 21.62 27.50
CA VAL A 373 2.77 23.05 27.84
C VAL A 373 3.17 23.90 26.64
N SER A 374 4.17 23.46 25.86
CA SER A 374 4.55 24.13 24.62
C SER A 374 3.39 24.18 23.62
N LEU A 375 2.70 23.06 23.41
CA LEU A 375 1.58 22.97 22.47
C LEU A 375 0.42 23.88 22.90
N VAL A 376 0.05 23.84 24.18
CA VAL A 376 -1.00 24.72 24.74
C VAL A 376 -0.59 26.19 24.62
N TRP A 377 0.69 26.52 24.85
CA TRP A 377 1.18 27.88 24.67
C TRP A 377 1.10 28.34 23.21
N ALA A 378 1.54 27.51 22.26
CA ALA A 378 1.43 27.80 20.84
C ALA A 378 -0.04 27.96 20.41
N GLY A 379 -0.91 27.03 20.82
CA GLY A 379 -2.35 27.07 20.60
C GLY A 379 -2.97 28.36 21.13
N TRP A 380 -2.66 28.73 22.38
CA TRP A 380 -3.14 29.97 22.99
C TRP A 380 -2.70 31.22 22.22
N ARG A 381 -1.47 31.25 21.71
CA ARG A 381 -1.00 32.35 20.84
C ARG A 381 -1.78 32.41 19.54
N THR A 382 -1.96 31.27 18.87
CA THR A 382 -2.73 31.22 17.60
C THR A 382 -4.21 31.55 17.79
N TYR A 383 -4.77 31.28 18.98
CA TYR A 383 -6.12 31.66 19.34
C TYR A 383 -6.23 33.17 19.61
N LYS A 384 -5.29 33.73 20.38
CA LYS A 384 -5.35 35.14 20.80
C LYS A 384 -4.91 36.13 19.71
N ILE A 385 -4.02 35.73 18.82
CA ILE A 385 -3.49 36.58 17.74
C ILE A 385 -4.33 36.38 16.48
N ASP A 386 -4.98 37.45 16.02
CA ASP A 386 -5.83 37.52 14.82
C ASP A 386 -6.96 36.49 14.76
N ASN A 387 -7.30 35.87 15.91
CA ASN A 387 -8.26 34.76 16.00
C ASN A 387 -7.97 33.62 15.01
N THR A 388 -6.67 33.40 14.73
CA THR A 388 -6.22 32.53 13.64
C THR A 388 -6.70 31.10 13.85
N LEU A 389 -6.57 30.56 15.07
CA LEU A 389 -6.99 29.19 15.38
C LEU A 389 -8.48 28.96 15.12
N THR A 390 -9.35 29.90 15.51
CA THR A 390 -10.80 29.78 15.28
C THR A 390 -11.11 29.80 13.78
N SER A 391 -10.46 30.69 13.02
CA SER A 391 -10.60 30.71 11.56
C SER A 391 -10.17 29.38 10.94
N VAL A 392 -9.01 28.84 11.35
CA VAL A 392 -8.49 27.56 10.86
C VAL A 392 -9.44 26.42 11.21
N MET A 393 -9.98 26.37 12.43
CA MET A 393 -10.92 25.32 12.85
C MET A 393 -12.22 25.36 12.06
N VAL A 394 -12.79 26.55 11.83
CA VAL A 394 -14.01 26.71 11.04
C VAL A 394 -13.78 26.28 9.59
N GLU A 395 -12.67 26.67 8.97
CA GLU A 395 -12.35 26.26 7.61
C GLU A 395 -12.07 24.77 7.50
N THR A 396 -11.32 24.21 8.45
CA THR A 396 -11.06 22.77 8.54
C THR A 396 -12.35 21.99 8.65
N ALA A 397 -13.27 22.41 9.53
CA ALA A 397 -14.57 21.77 9.70
C ALA A 397 -15.42 21.86 8.43
N LYS A 398 -15.48 23.03 7.78
CA LYS A 398 -16.21 23.20 6.52
C LYS A 398 -15.67 22.31 5.40
N THR A 399 -14.35 22.32 5.19
CA THR A 399 -13.74 21.51 4.14
C THR A 399 -13.87 20.03 4.45
N SER A 400 -13.63 19.60 5.69
CA SER A 400 -13.79 18.19 6.09
C SER A 400 -15.23 17.72 5.92
N SER A 401 -16.22 18.50 6.39
CA SER A 401 -17.64 18.17 6.21
C SER A 401 -18.03 18.05 4.75
N LEU A 402 -17.50 18.91 3.86
CA LEU A 402 -17.72 18.78 2.42
C LEU A 402 -17.20 17.44 1.88
N VAL A 403 -15.94 17.09 2.17
CA VAL A 403 -15.33 15.82 1.73
C VAL A 403 -16.15 14.63 2.22
N PHE A 404 -16.55 14.67 3.49
CA PHE A 404 -17.31 13.62 4.15
C PHE A 404 -18.73 13.43 3.61
N ILE A 405 -19.45 14.53 3.31
CA ILE A 405 -20.78 14.44 2.68
C ILE A 405 -20.65 13.91 1.24
N ILE A 406 -19.59 14.26 0.51
CA ILE A 406 -19.35 13.70 -0.83
C ILE A 406 -19.08 12.19 -0.76
N LEU A 407 -18.25 11.73 0.19
CA LEU A 407 -18.00 10.30 0.42
C LEU A 407 -19.30 9.53 0.71
N LEU A 408 -20.18 10.11 1.54
CA LEU A 408 -21.52 9.58 1.80
C LEU A 408 -22.37 9.51 0.52
N GLY A 409 -22.42 10.61 -0.24
CA GLY A 409 -23.19 10.71 -1.46
C GLY A 409 -22.77 9.69 -2.52
N ALA A 410 -21.46 9.48 -2.65
CA ALA A 410 -20.89 8.52 -3.58
C ALA A 410 -21.17 7.07 -3.17
N ALA A 411 -21.15 6.73 -1.87
CA ALA A 411 -21.56 5.39 -1.41
C ALA A 411 -23.03 5.08 -1.77
N MET A 412 -23.91 6.07 -1.68
CA MET A 412 -25.31 5.95 -2.11
C MET A 412 -25.43 5.80 -3.62
N LEU A 413 -24.67 6.58 -4.39
CA LEU A 413 -24.64 6.48 -5.84
C LEU A 413 -24.13 5.12 -6.31
N THR A 414 -23.02 4.61 -5.75
CA THR A 414 -22.46 3.30 -6.10
C THR A 414 -23.43 2.18 -5.76
N ALA A 415 -24.16 2.29 -4.64
CA ALA A 415 -25.24 1.35 -4.31
C ALA A 415 -26.37 1.39 -5.34
N ALA A 416 -26.85 2.58 -5.72
CA ALA A 416 -27.89 2.72 -6.75
C ALA A 416 -27.42 2.23 -8.13
N PHE A 417 -26.18 2.53 -8.51
CA PHE A 417 -25.58 2.10 -9.76
C PHE A 417 -25.50 0.56 -9.84
N ARG A 418 -25.09 -0.09 -8.74
CA ARG A 418 -25.10 -1.56 -8.60
C ARG A 418 -26.52 -2.13 -8.60
N ALA A 419 -27.46 -1.46 -7.95
CA ALA A 419 -28.85 -1.89 -7.88
C ALA A 419 -29.50 -2.06 -9.27
N PHE A 420 -29.09 -1.23 -10.24
CA PHE A 420 -29.58 -1.28 -11.62
C PHE A 420 -28.63 -1.99 -12.59
N GLY A 421 -27.65 -2.77 -12.10
CA GLY A 421 -26.74 -3.54 -12.95
C GLY A 421 -25.67 -2.72 -13.68
N GLY A 422 -25.40 -1.48 -13.25
CA GLY A 422 -24.44 -0.60 -13.91
C GLY A 422 -23.00 -1.11 -13.90
N GLU A 423 -22.59 -1.86 -12.85
CA GLU A 423 -21.24 -2.43 -12.77
C GLU A 423 -21.03 -3.50 -13.85
N ASP A 424 -22.03 -4.36 -14.06
CA ASP A 424 -21.99 -5.41 -15.07
C ASP A 424 -21.96 -4.80 -16.47
N LEU A 425 -22.75 -3.75 -16.72
CA LEU A 425 -22.73 -3.01 -17.99
C LEU A 425 -21.33 -2.44 -18.32
N VAL A 426 -20.67 -1.79 -17.36
CA VAL A 426 -19.33 -1.23 -17.57
C VAL A 426 -18.30 -2.34 -17.75
N ARG A 427 -18.43 -3.44 -16.99
CA ARG A 427 -17.56 -4.60 -17.12
C ARG A 427 -17.69 -5.25 -18.50
N GLU A 428 -18.91 -5.48 -18.98
CA GLU A 428 -19.16 -6.06 -20.30
C GLU A 428 -18.66 -5.15 -21.42
N PHE A 429 -18.89 -3.83 -21.30
CA PHE A 429 -18.36 -2.87 -22.26
C PHE A 429 -16.82 -2.91 -22.31
N LEU A 430 -16.14 -2.86 -21.16
CA LEU A 430 -14.69 -2.85 -21.11
C LEU A 430 -14.08 -4.19 -21.54
N THR A 431 -14.69 -5.31 -21.13
CA THR A 431 -14.20 -6.64 -21.50
C THR A 431 -14.50 -7.01 -22.94
N GLY A 432 -15.54 -6.44 -23.56
CA GLY A 432 -15.88 -6.64 -24.97
C GLY A 432 -14.95 -5.91 -25.95
N LEU A 433 -14.09 -5.00 -25.48
CA LEU A 433 -13.19 -4.26 -26.35
C LEU A 433 -12.00 -5.12 -26.80
N PRO A 434 -11.61 -5.04 -28.09
CA PRO A 434 -10.41 -5.71 -28.58
C PRO A 434 -9.15 -5.02 -28.03
N GLY A 435 -8.13 -5.81 -27.67
CA GLY A 435 -6.79 -5.28 -27.31
C GLY A 435 -6.42 -5.33 -25.82
N GLY A 436 -7.06 -6.20 -25.04
CA GLY A 436 -6.63 -6.60 -23.70
C GLY A 436 -6.54 -5.47 -22.67
N PHE A 437 -5.71 -5.67 -21.65
CA PHE A 437 -5.54 -4.72 -20.55
C PHE A 437 -5.23 -3.28 -21.01
N TRP A 438 -4.31 -3.10 -21.96
CA TRP A 438 -3.84 -1.76 -22.36
C TRP A 438 -4.94 -0.93 -23.03
N THR A 439 -5.82 -1.58 -23.80
CA THR A 439 -6.94 -0.88 -24.43
C THR A 439 -7.96 -0.44 -23.38
N GLN A 440 -8.31 -1.33 -22.44
CA GLN A 440 -9.16 -0.99 -21.30
C GLN A 440 -8.56 0.14 -20.47
N PHE A 441 -7.27 0.06 -20.16
CA PHE A 441 -6.55 1.06 -19.39
C PHE A 441 -6.58 2.44 -20.06
N VAL A 442 -6.25 2.53 -21.35
CA VAL A 442 -6.26 3.80 -22.09
C VAL A 442 -7.67 4.40 -22.15
N ILE A 443 -8.70 3.58 -22.36
CA ILE A 443 -10.09 4.05 -22.40
C ILE A 443 -10.55 4.53 -21.04
N VAL A 444 -10.25 3.79 -19.96
CA VAL A 444 -10.55 4.21 -18.60
C VAL A 444 -9.83 5.52 -18.26
N MET A 445 -8.55 5.65 -18.63
CA MET A 445 -7.80 6.90 -18.44
C MET A 445 -8.45 8.05 -19.23
N ALA A 446 -8.86 7.83 -20.48
CA ALA A 446 -9.53 8.86 -21.29
C ALA A 446 -10.88 9.27 -20.70
N VAL A 447 -11.67 8.31 -20.18
CA VAL A 447 -12.95 8.58 -19.52
C VAL A 447 -12.74 9.38 -18.24
N ILE A 448 -11.79 8.99 -17.38
CA ILE A 448 -11.42 9.75 -16.18
C ILE A 448 -10.95 11.17 -16.54
N PHE A 449 -10.15 11.30 -17.61
CA PHE A 449 -9.65 12.58 -18.09
C PHE A 449 -10.79 13.51 -18.54
N ILE A 450 -11.80 13.01 -19.24
CA ILE A 450 -12.95 13.81 -19.68
C ILE A 450 -13.85 14.15 -18.48
N LEU A 451 -14.09 13.18 -17.59
CA LEU A 451 -14.94 13.37 -16.40
C LEU A 451 -14.36 14.42 -15.46
N GLY A 452 -13.04 14.47 -15.30
CA GLY A 452 -12.41 15.46 -14.43
C GLY A 452 -12.45 16.90 -14.95
N PHE A 453 -13.02 17.14 -16.14
CA PHE A 453 -13.39 18.50 -16.54
C PHE A 453 -14.57 19.01 -15.73
N PHE A 454 -15.46 18.11 -15.30
CA PHE A 454 -16.74 18.44 -14.66
C PHE A 454 -16.82 17.99 -13.21
N LEU A 455 -16.08 16.94 -12.84
CA LEU A 455 -16.11 16.32 -11.52
C LEU A 455 -14.84 16.63 -10.73
N ASP A 456 -14.98 16.83 -9.41
CA ASP A 456 -13.82 16.94 -8.52
C ASP A 456 -13.09 15.59 -8.39
N PHE A 457 -11.81 15.60 -8.02
CA PHE A 457 -11.03 14.38 -7.81
C PHE A 457 -11.66 13.44 -6.77
N ILE A 458 -12.31 14.01 -5.75
CA ILE A 458 -12.99 13.25 -4.70
C ILE A 458 -14.14 12.44 -5.32
N GLU A 459 -14.88 13.04 -6.23
CA GLU A 459 -16.01 12.40 -6.91
C GLU A 459 -15.51 11.26 -7.80
N ILE A 460 -14.49 11.51 -8.60
CA ILE A 460 -13.89 10.49 -9.46
C ILE A 460 -13.35 9.34 -8.60
N ALA A 461 -12.61 9.65 -7.53
CA ALA A 461 -12.00 8.65 -6.67
C ALA A 461 -13.05 7.74 -6.02
N VAL A 462 -14.22 8.25 -5.64
CA VAL A 462 -15.21 7.47 -4.88
C VAL A 462 -16.30 6.88 -5.78
N VAL A 463 -16.58 7.48 -6.93
CA VAL A 463 -17.60 7.00 -7.87
C VAL A 463 -16.98 6.12 -8.95
N ILE A 464 -15.93 6.58 -9.62
CA ILE A 464 -15.40 5.92 -10.82
C ILE A 464 -14.43 4.81 -10.45
N VAL A 465 -13.50 5.05 -9.52
CA VAL A 465 -12.43 4.09 -9.18
C VAL A 465 -12.99 2.75 -8.68
N PRO A 466 -14.00 2.67 -7.80
CA PRO A 466 -14.56 1.39 -7.38
C PRO A 466 -15.21 0.59 -8.50
N ILE A 467 -15.60 1.24 -9.60
CA ILE A 467 -16.18 0.59 -10.77
C ILE A 467 -15.07 0.07 -11.69
N VAL A 468 -14.11 0.93 -12.04
CA VAL A 468 -13.11 0.61 -13.08
C VAL A 468 -11.89 -0.15 -12.55
N ALA A 469 -11.47 0.12 -11.30
CA ALA A 469 -10.24 -0.47 -10.76
C ALA A 469 -10.34 -1.97 -10.51
N PRO A 470 -11.44 -2.55 -9.98
CA PRO A 470 -11.55 -3.99 -9.85
C PRO A 470 -11.44 -4.69 -11.21
N ILE A 471 -12.02 -4.12 -12.26
CA ILE A 471 -11.99 -4.66 -13.62
C ILE A 471 -10.53 -4.73 -14.12
N LEU A 472 -9.80 -3.61 -14.02
CA LEU A 472 -8.40 -3.53 -14.46
C LEU A 472 -7.45 -4.39 -13.61
N LEU A 473 -7.69 -4.48 -12.29
CA LEU A 473 -6.86 -5.26 -11.37
C LEU A 473 -7.17 -6.75 -11.39
N THR A 474 -8.34 -7.16 -11.89
CA THR A 474 -8.68 -8.59 -12.04
C THR A 474 -7.90 -9.20 -13.20
N ASP A 475 -7.66 -8.42 -14.26
CA ASP A 475 -6.94 -8.88 -15.45
C ASP A 475 -5.54 -9.43 -15.10
N PRO A 476 -5.24 -10.69 -15.44
CA PRO A 476 -3.94 -11.30 -15.20
C PRO A 476 -2.88 -10.95 -16.26
N GLU A 477 -3.24 -10.39 -17.42
CA GLU A 477 -2.30 -10.03 -18.50
C GLU A 477 -1.30 -8.97 -18.07
N ALA A 478 -1.78 -7.94 -17.37
CA ALA A 478 -0.95 -6.94 -16.73
C ALA A 478 -1.22 -7.03 -15.24
N ASN A 479 -0.40 -7.80 -14.51
CA ASN A 479 -0.46 -7.89 -13.06
C ASN A 479 0.03 -6.58 -12.42
N VAL A 480 -0.71 -5.49 -12.65
CA VAL A 480 -0.39 -4.15 -12.20
C VAL A 480 -0.62 -4.03 -10.70
N THR A 481 0.19 -3.20 -10.05
CA THR A 481 0.02 -2.91 -8.63
C THR A 481 -1.06 -1.85 -8.48
N ALA A 482 -1.85 -1.93 -7.40
CA ALA A 482 -2.76 -0.85 -7.03
C ALA A 482 -2.02 0.47 -6.81
N VAL A 483 -0.74 0.40 -6.37
CA VAL A 483 0.12 1.57 -6.20
C VAL A 483 0.31 2.31 -7.52
N TRP A 484 0.70 1.58 -8.57
CA TRP A 484 0.89 2.13 -9.90
C TRP A 484 -0.40 2.68 -10.48
N LEU A 485 -1.49 1.92 -10.40
CA LEU A 485 -2.79 2.36 -10.93
C LEU A 485 -3.29 3.64 -10.25
N GLY A 486 -3.14 3.75 -8.93
CA GLY A 486 -3.53 4.96 -8.19
C GLY A 486 -2.69 6.18 -8.52
N VAL A 487 -1.37 6.02 -8.71
CA VAL A 487 -0.51 7.12 -9.16
C VAL A 487 -0.88 7.57 -10.57
N MET A 488 -1.18 6.63 -11.47
CA MET A 488 -1.65 6.94 -12.83
C MET A 488 -2.98 7.70 -12.81
N ILE A 489 -3.95 7.23 -12.03
CA ILE A 489 -5.23 7.94 -11.83
C ILE A 489 -4.99 9.34 -11.25
N GLY A 490 -4.11 9.47 -10.25
CA GLY A 490 -3.77 10.75 -9.63
C GLY A 490 -3.16 11.76 -10.60
N LEU A 491 -2.17 11.34 -11.41
CA LEU A 491 -1.57 12.17 -12.46
C LEU A 491 -2.59 12.55 -13.54
N ASN A 492 -3.48 11.63 -13.91
CA ASN A 492 -4.50 11.87 -14.90
C ASN A 492 -5.55 12.89 -14.42
N ILE A 493 -6.08 12.70 -13.21
CA ILE A 493 -7.01 13.65 -12.56
C ILE A 493 -6.36 15.04 -12.44
N GLN A 494 -5.09 15.10 -12.08
CA GLN A 494 -4.33 16.36 -12.01
C GLN A 494 -4.28 17.08 -13.35
N THR A 495 -4.02 16.35 -14.42
CA THR A 495 -3.97 16.91 -15.78
C THR A 495 -5.35 17.39 -16.22
N SER A 496 -6.38 16.61 -15.91
CA SER A 496 -7.76 16.96 -16.16
C SER A 496 -8.17 18.26 -15.44
N PHE A 497 -7.74 18.44 -14.19
CA PHE A 497 -8.03 19.62 -13.37
C PHE A 497 -7.52 20.95 -13.98
N LEU A 498 -6.56 20.86 -14.90
CA LEU A 498 -5.97 21.98 -15.63
C LEU A 498 -6.54 22.17 -17.04
N THR A 499 -7.26 21.19 -17.58
CA THR A 499 -7.60 21.16 -19.01
C THR A 499 -8.92 21.90 -19.29
N PRO A 500 -8.96 22.88 -20.22
CA PRO A 500 -10.20 23.51 -20.67
C PRO A 500 -11.16 22.48 -21.32
N PRO A 501 -12.49 22.69 -21.30
CA PRO A 501 -13.18 23.98 -21.18
C PRO A 501 -13.38 24.48 -19.74
N PHE A 502 -13.49 23.56 -18.77
CA PHE A 502 -13.73 23.96 -17.39
C PHE A 502 -12.44 24.14 -16.60
N GLY A 503 -11.70 23.05 -16.35
CA GLY A 503 -10.44 23.07 -15.59
C GLY A 503 -10.57 23.81 -14.26
N PHE A 504 -11.03 23.14 -13.20
CA PHE A 504 -11.33 23.74 -11.90
C PHE A 504 -10.25 24.71 -11.38
N ALA A 505 -8.96 24.36 -11.53
CA ALA A 505 -7.87 25.23 -11.15
C ALA A 505 -7.90 26.59 -11.89
N LEU A 506 -8.25 26.58 -13.17
CA LEU A 506 -8.37 27.79 -13.98
C LEU A 506 -9.55 28.66 -13.53
N PHE A 507 -10.67 28.06 -13.17
CA PHE A 507 -11.83 28.79 -12.62
C PHE A 507 -11.54 29.40 -11.26
N TYR A 508 -10.90 28.64 -10.37
CA TYR A 508 -10.47 29.15 -9.08
C TYR A 508 -9.52 30.33 -9.23
N LEU A 509 -8.57 30.23 -10.17
CA LEU A 509 -7.69 31.34 -10.50
C LEU A 509 -8.46 32.52 -11.11
N ARG A 510 -9.44 32.27 -11.98
CA ARG A 510 -10.26 33.33 -12.60
C ARG A 510 -11.06 34.10 -11.56
N GLY A 511 -11.51 33.44 -10.50
CA GLY A 511 -12.22 34.06 -9.37
C GLY A 511 -11.41 35.12 -8.63
N VAL A 512 -10.07 35.06 -8.70
CA VAL A 512 -9.16 36.03 -8.06
C VAL A 512 -8.36 36.89 -9.05
N ALA A 513 -8.30 36.49 -10.32
CA ALA A 513 -7.53 37.22 -11.33
C ALA A 513 -8.17 38.58 -11.67
N PRO A 514 -7.37 39.65 -11.82
CA PRO A 514 -7.87 40.96 -12.20
C PRO A 514 -8.43 40.93 -13.64
N ALA A 515 -9.38 41.82 -13.94
CA ALA A 515 -10.03 41.91 -15.26
C ALA A 515 -9.06 42.14 -16.44
N ALA A 516 -7.83 42.59 -16.16
CA ALA A 516 -6.77 42.73 -17.16
C ALA A 516 -6.32 41.39 -17.77
N VAL A 517 -6.48 40.28 -17.06
CA VAL A 517 -6.14 38.93 -17.54
C VAL A 517 -7.39 38.30 -18.16
N LYS A 518 -7.33 38.01 -19.46
CA LYS A 518 -8.44 37.35 -20.18
C LYS A 518 -8.41 35.84 -19.96
N THR A 519 -9.58 35.20 -19.87
CA THR A 519 -9.70 33.73 -19.74
C THR A 519 -8.92 32.97 -20.82
N VAL A 520 -8.94 33.45 -22.07
CA VAL A 520 -8.17 32.87 -23.19
C VAL A 520 -6.67 32.87 -22.92
N GLN A 521 -6.13 33.86 -22.21
CA GLN A 521 -4.72 33.89 -21.83
C GLN A 521 -4.41 32.80 -20.80
N MET A 522 -5.34 32.53 -19.88
CA MET A 522 -5.22 31.45 -18.89
C MET A 522 -5.19 30.08 -19.60
N TYR A 523 -6.11 29.87 -20.54
CA TYR A 523 -6.15 28.65 -21.36
C TYR A 523 -4.88 28.47 -22.19
N LYS A 524 -4.40 29.54 -22.84
CA LYS A 524 -3.14 29.47 -23.60
C LYS A 524 -1.93 29.20 -22.70
N GLY A 525 -1.95 29.71 -21.47
CA GLY A 525 -0.88 29.56 -20.50
C GLY A 525 -0.68 28.13 -20.02
N VAL A 526 -1.76 27.38 -19.86
CA VAL A 526 -1.73 26.03 -19.27
C VAL A 526 -1.37 24.93 -20.25
N ILE A 527 -1.52 25.15 -21.56
CA ILE A 527 -1.24 24.15 -22.62
C ILE A 527 0.15 23.53 -22.47
N ALA A 528 1.18 24.34 -22.20
CA ALA A 528 2.54 23.83 -22.05
C ALA A 528 2.67 22.87 -20.85
N PHE A 529 2.00 23.18 -19.74
CA PHE A 529 2.01 22.34 -18.54
C PHE A 529 1.19 21.05 -18.74
N ILE A 530 0.06 21.12 -19.45
CA ILE A 530 -0.73 19.93 -19.83
C ILE A 530 0.12 18.98 -20.66
N LEU A 531 0.85 19.49 -21.66
CA LEU A 531 1.75 18.66 -22.48
C LEU A 531 2.86 18.00 -21.64
N LEU A 532 3.43 18.73 -20.68
CA LEU A 532 4.42 18.18 -19.75
C LEU A 532 3.82 17.09 -18.85
N GLN A 533 2.57 17.25 -18.40
CA GLN A 533 1.89 16.23 -17.60
C GLN A 533 1.52 15.00 -18.40
N LEU A 534 1.02 15.15 -19.63
CA LEU A 534 0.74 14.03 -20.53
C LEU A 534 2.03 13.26 -20.87
N LEU A 535 3.15 13.97 -21.07
CA LEU A 535 4.46 13.35 -21.22
C LEU A 535 4.86 12.57 -19.95
N ALA A 536 4.71 13.19 -18.77
CA ALA A 536 5.00 12.52 -17.50
C ALA A 536 4.12 11.28 -17.28
N LEU A 537 2.83 11.36 -17.60
CA LEU A 537 1.89 10.24 -17.55
C LEU A 537 2.36 9.10 -18.47
N GLY A 538 2.79 9.41 -19.70
CA GLY A 538 3.35 8.42 -20.62
C GLY A 538 4.64 7.77 -20.10
N ILE A 539 5.54 8.56 -19.49
CA ILE A 539 6.79 8.04 -18.90
C ILE A 539 6.50 7.08 -17.75
N VAL A 540 5.58 7.46 -16.85
CA VAL A 540 5.18 6.61 -15.71
C VAL A 540 4.42 5.36 -16.18
N ALA A 541 3.66 5.47 -17.28
CA ALA A 541 2.95 4.35 -17.87
C ALA A 541 3.91 3.24 -18.37
N VAL A 542 5.00 3.63 -19.02
CA VAL A 542 5.98 2.70 -19.60
C VAL A 542 6.96 2.17 -18.56
N ASN A 543 7.19 2.91 -17.47
CA ASN A 543 8.15 2.53 -16.43
C ASN A 543 7.50 2.41 -15.04
N PRO A 544 6.88 1.25 -14.73
CA PRO A 544 6.28 0.99 -13.42
C PRO A 544 7.25 1.12 -12.24
N SER A 545 8.54 0.90 -12.48
CA SER A 545 9.57 1.00 -11.46
C SER A 545 9.70 2.40 -10.88
N LEU A 546 9.32 3.45 -11.61
CA LEU A 546 9.26 4.82 -11.07
C LEU A 546 8.30 4.94 -9.88
N VAL A 547 7.25 4.12 -9.86
CA VAL A 547 6.24 4.10 -8.80
C VAL A 547 6.53 3.01 -7.78
N ASN A 548 6.86 1.79 -8.21
CA ASN A 548 6.96 0.64 -7.32
C ASN A 548 8.32 0.53 -6.59
N TYR A 549 9.38 1.17 -7.10
CA TYR A 549 10.73 1.02 -6.54
C TYR A 549 10.83 1.48 -5.08
N LEU A 550 10.36 2.69 -4.76
CA LEU A 550 10.49 3.24 -3.41
C LEU A 550 9.62 2.49 -2.37
N PRO A 551 8.33 2.18 -2.64
CA PRO A 551 7.52 1.31 -1.78
C PRO A 551 8.19 -0.04 -1.53
N ASN A 552 8.65 -0.74 -2.58
CA ASN A 552 9.28 -2.05 -2.44
C ASN A 552 10.60 -1.99 -1.66
N ARG A 553 11.41 -0.95 -1.89
CA ARG A 553 12.66 -0.73 -1.15
C ARG A 553 12.41 -0.66 0.34
N ILE A 554 11.43 0.13 0.74
CA ILE A 554 11.12 0.34 2.16
C ILE A 554 10.52 -0.92 2.75
N TRP A 555 9.57 -1.54 2.04
CA TRP A 555 8.95 -2.79 2.46
C TRP A 555 9.95 -3.93 2.67
N LEU A 556 10.96 -4.07 1.81
CA LEU A 556 12.00 -5.11 1.92
C LEU A 556 13.10 -4.79 2.93
N THR A 557 13.35 -3.51 3.24
CA THR A 557 14.44 -3.09 4.15
C THR A 557 13.97 -2.71 5.55
N ALA A 558 12.66 -2.66 5.79
CA ALA A 558 12.06 -2.36 7.09
C ALA A 558 12.36 -3.44 8.15
N ASP A 559 12.21 -3.08 9.42
CA ASP A 559 12.29 -4.06 10.52
C ASP A 559 11.08 -5.01 10.56
N THR A 560 9.97 -4.60 9.94
CA THR A 560 8.76 -5.39 9.72
C THR A 560 8.74 -6.08 8.35
N ALA A 561 9.87 -6.12 7.64
CA ALA A 561 9.96 -6.74 6.32
C ALA A 561 9.49 -8.21 6.33
N PRO A 562 8.81 -8.67 5.27
CA PRO A 562 8.38 -10.05 5.19
C PRO A 562 9.59 -11.00 5.23
N PRO A 563 9.42 -12.22 5.79
CA PRO A 563 10.47 -13.22 5.69
C PRO A 563 10.70 -13.61 4.22
N PRO A 564 11.95 -13.90 3.81
CA PRO A 564 12.28 -14.40 2.47
C PRO A 564 11.49 -15.64 2.04
N LEU A 565 10.88 -16.38 2.97
CA LEU A 565 9.98 -17.50 2.70
C LEU A 565 8.65 -17.10 2.04
N ASN A 566 8.32 -15.81 1.99
CA ASN A 566 7.07 -15.31 1.38
C ASN A 566 6.93 -15.80 -0.08
N PRO A 567 5.81 -16.46 -0.46
CA PRO A 567 5.58 -16.95 -1.83
C PRO A 567 5.76 -15.90 -2.93
N ARG A 568 5.42 -14.63 -2.66
CA ARG A 568 5.52 -13.53 -3.63
C ARG A 568 6.97 -13.17 -4.00
N LEU A 569 7.92 -13.44 -3.11
CA LEU A 569 9.34 -13.14 -3.32
C LEU A 569 10.10 -14.26 -4.00
N GLN A 570 9.52 -15.47 -4.09
CA GLN A 570 10.29 -16.67 -4.39
C GLN A 570 10.94 -16.66 -5.76
N GLN A 571 10.22 -16.19 -6.77
CA GLN A 571 10.78 -16.15 -8.11
C GLN A 571 11.96 -15.18 -8.17
N CYS A 572 11.84 -13.96 -7.62
CA CYS A 572 12.97 -13.03 -7.58
C CYS A 572 14.16 -13.57 -6.77
N ILE A 573 13.89 -14.23 -5.64
CA ILE A 573 14.94 -14.87 -4.83
C ILE A 573 15.62 -15.99 -5.63
N GLU A 574 14.86 -16.77 -6.38
CA GLU A 574 15.38 -17.80 -7.28
C GLU A 574 16.25 -17.18 -8.37
N ASP A 575 15.77 -16.15 -9.06
CA ASP A 575 16.51 -15.44 -10.10
C ASP A 575 17.84 -14.89 -9.57
N TYR A 576 17.84 -14.30 -8.36
CA TYR A 576 19.06 -13.85 -7.67
C TYR A 576 19.98 -15.02 -7.30
N THR A 577 19.46 -16.04 -6.61
CA THR A 577 20.28 -17.15 -6.09
C THR A 577 20.85 -18.02 -7.21
N PHE A 578 20.16 -18.14 -8.35
CA PHE A 578 20.63 -18.92 -9.49
C PHE A 578 21.84 -18.27 -10.15
N VAL A 579 21.85 -16.94 -10.30
CA VAL A 579 23.03 -16.19 -10.72
C VAL A 579 24.17 -16.40 -9.72
N GLN A 580 23.90 -16.32 -8.42
CA GLN A 580 24.91 -16.56 -7.39
C GLN A 580 25.49 -17.99 -7.42
N TYR A 581 24.69 -19.00 -7.76
CA TYR A 581 25.21 -20.37 -7.93
C TYR A 581 26.11 -20.51 -9.16
N GLN A 582 25.88 -19.72 -10.20
CA GLN A 582 26.75 -19.70 -11.38
C GLN A 582 28.08 -19.00 -11.08
N GLU A 583 28.04 -17.88 -10.36
CA GLU A 583 29.24 -17.09 -10.04
C GLU A 583 30.09 -17.69 -8.91
N ARG A 584 29.45 -18.23 -7.86
CA ARG A 584 30.11 -18.71 -6.64
C ARG A 584 29.99 -20.22 -6.43
N GLY A 585 29.60 -20.97 -7.45
CA GLY A 585 29.31 -22.40 -7.36
C GLY A 585 30.48 -23.26 -6.89
N ASP A 586 31.71 -22.90 -7.27
CA ASP A 586 32.92 -23.64 -6.87
C ASP A 586 33.24 -23.45 -5.38
N ASP A 587 33.15 -22.21 -4.89
CA ASP A 587 33.34 -21.89 -3.46
C ASP A 587 32.31 -22.61 -2.59
N LEU A 588 31.04 -22.61 -3.00
CA LEU A 588 29.97 -23.30 -2.28
C LEU A 588 30.18 -24.81 -2.27
N ARG A 589 30.63 -25.41 -3.39
CA ARG A 589 30.96 -26.84 -3.45
C ARG A 589 32.14 -27.18 -2.55
N ALA A 590 33.17 -26.34 -2.51
CA ALA A 590 34.32 -26.50 -1.62
C ALA A 590 33.91 -26.42 -0.13
N ALA A 591 33.06 -25.46 0.23
CA ALA A 591 32.51 -25.35 1.59
C ALA A 591 31.69 -26.58 1.98
N ILE A 592 30.87 -27.13 1.07
CA ILE A 592 30.10 -28.36 1.32
C ILE A 592 31.04 -29.57 1.49
N SER A 593 32.12 -29.68 0.71
CA SER A 593 33.08 -30.77 0.90
C SER A 593 33.79 -30.68 2.24
N LEU A 594 34.23 -29.49 2.65
CA LEU A 594 34.85 -29.28 3.97
C LEU A 594 33.89 -29.63 5.11
N ALA A 595 32.61 -29.25 4.99
CA ALA A 595 31.60 -29.55 6.01
C ALA A 595 31.33 -31.06 6.17
N ARG A 596 31.52 -31.85 5.11
CA ARG A 596 31.37 -33.32 5.17
C ARG A 596 32.50 -34.01 5.92
N GLU A 597 33.65 -33.37 6.07
CA GLU A 597 34.79 -33.91 6.81
C GLU A 597 34.65 -33.73 8.33
N LEU A 598 33.65 -32.98 8.78
CA LEU A 598 33.37 -32.78 10.22
C LEU A 598 33.02 -34.10 10.91
N ASP A 599 33.66 -34.37 12.06
CA ASP A 599 33.36 -35.54 12.89
C ASP A 599 32.00 -35.38 13.58
N LEU A 600 31.00 -36.16 13.14
CA LEU A 600 29.65 -36.20 13.74
C LEU A 600 29.41 -37.47 14.59
N SER A 601 30.42 -38.32 14.77
CA SER A 601 30.27 -39.66 15.36
C SER A 601 29.80 -39.65 16.82
N TYR A 602 30.14 -38.61 17.57
CA TYR A 602 29.83 -38.46 18.99
C TYR A 602 28.50 -37.73 19.27
N VAL A 603 27.84 -37.25 18.21
CA VAL A 603 26.56 -36.52 18.30
C VAL A 603 25.39 -37.51 18.27
N PRO A 604 24.24 -37.24 18.92
CA PRO A 604 23.10 -38.16 18.89
C PRO A 604 22.69 -38.57 17.47
N ALA A 605 22.43 -39.87 17.26
CA ALA A 605 22.20 -40.47 15.94
C ALA A 605 21.14 -39.76 15.06
N LYS A 606 20.10 -39.18 15.68
CA LYS A 606 19.08 -38.40 14.96
C LYS A 606 19.65 -37.11 14.38
N LEU A 607 20.42 -36.36 15.18
CA LEU A 607 21.05 -35.12 14.76
C LEU A 607 22.17 -35.39 13.74
N GLN A 608 23.00 -36.40 13.98
CA GLN A 608 24.00 -36.87 13.03
C GLN A 608 23.39 -37.17 11.65
N LYS A 609 22.33 -37.99 11.61
CA LYS A 609 21.65 -38.36 10.35
C LYS A 609 21.05 -37.13 9.66
N ASN A 610 20.43 -36.23 10.41
CA ASN A 610 19.80 -35.03 9.86
C ASN A 610 20.82 -34.06 9.28
N THR A 611 21.94 -33.82 9.97
CA THR A 611 23.01 -32.91 9.52
C THR A 611 23.79 -33.48 8.35
N ALA A 612 24.14 -34.78 8.37
CA ALA A 612 24.76 -35.43 7.22
C ALA A 612 23.86 -35.36 5.97
N ALA A 613 22.56 -35.67 6.12
CA ALA A 613 21.60 -35.53 5.03
C ALA A 613 21.42 -34.09 4.55
N ALA A 614 21.69 -33.09 5.40
CA ALA A 614 21.63 -31.69 5.04
C ALA A 614 22.78 -31.30 4.09
N PHE A 615 24.00 -31.79 4.34
CA PHE A 615 25.14 -31.61 3.43
C PHE A 615 24.91 -32.28 2.07
N ASP A 616 24.30 -33.47 2.07
CA ASP A 616 23.93 -34.16 0.82
C ASP A 616 22.89 -33.38 0.01
N LYS A 617 21.89 -32.80 0.68
CA LYS A 617 20.92 -31.94 0.04
C LYS A 617 21.56 -30.66 -0.49
N ALA A 618 22.48 -30.04 0.25
CA ALA A 618 23.21 -28.86 -0.21
C ALA A 618 23.97 -29.15 -1.51
N GLN A 619 24.64 -30.30 -1.62
CA GLN A 619 25.29 -30.71 -2.87
C GLN A 619 24.27 -30.98 -3.99
N ARG A 620 23.11 -31.55 -3.66
CA ARG A 620 22.04 -31.82 -4.63
C ARG A 620 21.39 -30.55 -5.19
N THR A 621 21.53 -29.40 -4.52
CA THR A 621 20.96 -28.12 -4.94
C THR A 621 21.33 -27.78 -6.38
N PHE A 622 22.62 -27.87 -6.75
CA PHE A 622 23.10 -27.52 -8.10
C PHE A 622 22.41 -28.33 -9.20
N LYS A 623 22.26 -29.65 -8.99
CA LYS A 623 21.53 -30.51 -9.94
C LYS A 623 20.04 -30.16 -10.03
N LEU A 624 19.44 -29.68 -8.93
CA LEU A 624 18.05 -29.25 -8.92
C LEU A 624 17.87 -27.90 -9.61
N VAL A 625 18.84 -26.99 -9.50
CA VAL A 625 18.86 -25.73 -10.28
C VAL A 625 18.88 -26.04 -11.77
N ASP A 626 19.78 -26.92 -12.24
CA ASP A 626 19.79 -27.37 -13.64
C ASP A 626 18.44 -27.97 -14.08
N SER A 627 17.74 -28.64 -13.17
CA SER A 627 16.41 -29.21 -13.47
C SER A 627 15.31 -28.16 -13.55
N VAL A 628 15.42 -27.08 -12.78
CA VAL A 628 14.52 -25.93 -12.87
C VAL A 628 14.81 -25.18 -14.16
N ASP A 629 16.08 -24.85 -14.45
CA ASP A 629 16.47 -24.11 -15.66
C ASP A 629 16.03 -24.85 -16.93
N LYS A 630 16.18 -26.18 -16.98
CA LYS A 630 15.68 -26.99 -18.11
C LYS A 630 14.17 -26.97 -18.23
N ALA A 631 13.45 -27.00 -17.10
CA ALA A 631 11.99 -26.98 -17.12
C ALA A 631 11.46 -25.59 -17.51
N THR A 632 12.07 -24.51 -16.99
CA THR A 632 11.76 -23.12 -17.35
C THR A 632 12.07 -22.86 -18.83
N ALA A 633 13.24 -23.27 -19.33
CA ALA A 633 13.57 -23.15 -20.74
C ALA A 633 12.60 -23.93 -21.66
N ALA A 634 12.06 -25.06 -21.20
CA ALA A 634 11.05 -25.81 -21.95
C ALA A 634 9.69 -25.07 -22.01
N VAL A 635 9.29 -24.43 -20.91
CA VAL A 635 8.09 -23.57 -20.87
C VAL A 635 8.28 -22.33 -21.75
N ASP A 636 9.42 -21.65 -21.62
CA ASP A 636 9.76 -20.45 -22.40
C ASP A 636 9.83 -20.75 -23.90
N ALA A 637 10.37 -21.90 -24.30
CA ALA A 637 10.41 -22.32 -25.69
C ALA A 637 9.02 -22.63 -26.28
N ALA A 638 8.09 -23.15 -25.47
CA ALA A 638 6.72 -23.46 -25.91
C ALA A 638 5.78 -22.23 -25.87
N THR A 639 6.15 -21.19 -25.13
CA THR A 639 5.29 -20.02 -24.88
C THR A 639 4.93 -19.22 -26.15
N PRO A 640 5.85 -18.91 -27.08
CA PRO A 640 5.54 -18.11 -28.27
C PRO A 640 4.45 -18.71 -29.17
N ASP A 641 4.43 -20.04 -29.31
CA ASP A 641 3.44 -20.74 -30.15
C ASP A 641 2.11 -20.94 -29.39
N TYR A 642 2.18 -21.21 -28.09
CA TYR A 642 0.99 -21.45 -27.27
C TYR A 642 0.23 -20.16 -26.91
N LYS A 643 0.92 -19.05 -26.67
CA LYS A 643 0.29 -17.81 -26.18
C LYS A 643 -0.80 -17.25 -27.12
N PRO A 644 -0.60 -17.14 -28.45
CA PRO A 644 -1.65 -16.69 -29.37
C PRO A 644 -2.87 -17.63 -29.36
N LEU A 645 -2.62 -18.94 -29.36
CA LEU A 645 -3.67 -19.96 -29.29
C LEU A 645 -4.46 -19.86 -27.98
N HIS A 646 -3.77 -19.67 -26.86
CA HIS A 646 -4.37 -19.45 -25.55
C HIS A 646 -5.29 -18.22 -25.55
N ILE A 647 -4.78 -17.07 -25.99
CA ILE A 647 -5.56 -15.82 -26.03
C ILE A 647 -6.81 -15.99 -26.90
N GLN A 648 -6.68 -16.63 -28.07
CA GLN A 648 -7.81 -16.90 -28.96
C GLN A 648 -8.88 -17.74 -28.27
N VAL A 649 -8.52 -18.90 -27.72
CA VAL A 649 -9.49 -19.80 -27.08
C VAL A 649 -10.08 -19.18 -25.81
N ARG A 650 -9.30 -18.44 -25.02
CA ARG A 650 -9.82 -17.72 -23.85
C ARG A 650 -10.81 -16.62 -24.22
N THR A 651 -10.57 -15.93 -25.33
CA THR A 651 -11.51 -14.92 -25.88
C THR A 651 -12.83 -15.60 -26.24
N ILE A 652 -12.77 -16.71 -26.98
CA ILE A 652 -13.95 -17.52 -27.34
C ILE A 652 -14.69 -18.00 -26.07
N GLN A 653 -13.98 -18.58 -25.10
CA GLN A 653 -14.57 -19.07 -23.84
C GLN A 653 -15.18 -17.95 -22.99
N ARG A 654 -14.59 -16.75 -23.00
CA ARG A 654 -15.18 -15.57 -22.35
C ARG A 654 -16.49 -15.18 -23.04
N ASP A 655 -16.51 -15.14 -24.36
CA ASP A 655 -17.70 -14.74 -25.13
C ASP A 655 -18.81 -15.80 -24.99
N MET A 656 -18.47 -17.09 -24.97
CA MET A 656 -19.40 -18.17 -24.63
C MET A 656 -19.97 -18.02 -23.21
N ARG A 657 -19.14 -17.68 -22.22
CA ARG A 657 -19.60 -17.44 -20.84
C ARG A 657 -20.55 -16.23 -20.76
N ARG A 658 -20.34 -15.22 -21.61
CA ARG A 658 -21.26 -14.09 -21.73
C ARG A 658 -22.61 -14.56 -22.24
N LEU A 659 -22.65 -15.33 -23.33
CA LEU A 659 -23.89 -15.93 -23.86
C LEU A 659 -24.57 -16.86 -22.84
N ASP A 660 -23.81 -17.67 -22.09
CA ASP A 660 -24.34 -18.52 -21.01
C ASP A 660 -24.97 -17.69 -19.88
N ALA A 661 -24.39 -16.54 -19.55
CA ALA A 661 -24.96 -15.62 -18.55
C ALA A 661 -26.22 -14.92 -19.08
N GLU A 662 -26.20 -14.46 -20.33
CA GLU A 662 -27.35 -13.86 -21.01
C GLU A 662 -28.53 -14.85 -21.14
N THR A 663 -28.24 -16.15 -21.30
CA THR A 663 -29.27 -17.22 -21.39
C THR A 663 -29.99 -17.46 -20.06
N LYS A 664 -29.33 -17.25 -18.91
CA LYS A 664 -29.93 -17.51 -17.58
C LYS A 664 -31.12 -16.61 -17.26
N ALA A 665 -31.12 -15.36 -17.71
CA ALA A 665 -32.20 -14.43 -17.41
C ALA A 665 -33.53 -14.85 -18.07
N PRO A 666 -33.57 -15.14 -19.40
CA PRO A 666 -34.71 -15.77 -20.05
C PRO A 666 -35.15 -17.09 -19.39
N GLU A 667 -34.21 -17.98 -19.04
CA GLU A 667 -34.54 -19.25 -18.36
C GLU A 667 -35.27 -19.03 -17.03
N GLN A 668 -34.74 -18.15 -16.17
CA GLN A 668 -35.36 -17.80 -14.90
C GLN A 668 -36.73 -17.13 -15.11
N GLN A 669 -36.88 -16.31 -16.15
CA GLN A 669 -38.15 -15.67 -16.48
C GLN A 669 -39.19 -16.71 -16.92
N ILE A 670 -38.80 -17.70 -17.72
CA ILE A 670 -39.67 -18.83 -18.09
C ILE A 670 -40.08 -19.62 -16.85
N GLU A 671 -39.16 -19.92 -15.92
CA GLU A 671 -39.48 -20.62 -14.67
C GLU A 671 -40.48 -19.85 -13.80
N ARG A 672 -40.32 -18.51 -13.69
CA ARG A 672 -41.27 -17.64 -12.97
C ARG A 672 -42.65 -17.68 -13.62
N LEU A 673 -42.72 -17.48 -14.94
CA LEU A 673 -43.98 -17.50 -15.70
C LEU A 673 -44.70 -18.86 -15.62
N LYS A 674 -43.96 -19.97 -15.57
CA LYS A 674 -44.52 -21.31 -15.38
C LYS A 674 -45.06 -21.56 -13.97
N ARG A 675 -44.59 -20.79 -12.97
CA ARG A 675 -44.99 -20.94 -11.55
C ARG A 675 -46.30 -20.23 -11.21
N ASP A 676 -46.67 -19.20 -11.97
CA ASP A 676 -47.76 -18.27 -11.62
C ASP A 676 -49.19 -18.74 -12.01
N GLY A 677 -49.38 -20.01 -12.39
CA GLY A 677 -50.70 -20.60 -12.59
C GLY A 677 -51.34 -20.31 -13.97
N PRO A 678 -52.61 -20.70 -14.19
CA PRO A 678 -53.11 -21.15 -15.50
C PRO A 678 -53.38 -20.07 -16.58
N GLU A 679 -53.19 -18.78 -16.29
CA GLU A 679 -53.22 -17.70 -17.31
C GLU A 679 -51.81 -17.40 -17.84
N VAL A 680 -51.11 -18.45 -18.28
CA VAL A 680 -49.74 -18.33 -18.79
C VAL A 680 -49.76 -17.67 -20.17
N ASP A 681 -49.06 -16.54 -20.31
CA ASP A 681 -48.79 -15.91 -21.62
C ASP A 681 -47.84 -16.79 -22.45
N GLN A 682 -48.43 -17.77 -23.14
CA GLN A 682 -47.68 -18.71 -23.98
C GLN A 682 -46.93 -18.03 -25.13
N ALA A 683 -47.35 -16.84 -25.56
CA ALA A 683 -46.66 -16.10 -26.60
C ALA A 683 -45.30 -15.60 -26.08
N ARG A 684 -45.29 -15.06 -24.85
CA ARG A 684 -44.05 -14.59 -24.21
C ARG A 684 -43.07 -15.73 -23.90
N ILE A 685 -43.57 -16.90 -23.51
CA ILE A 685 -42.71 -18.09 -23.31
C ILE A 685 -42.04 -18.51 -24.63
N ARG A 686 -42.78 -18.55 -25.75
CA ARG A 686 -42.21 -18.91 -27.06
C ARG A 686 -41.17 -17.91 -27.55
N GLU A 687 -41.38 -16.62 -27.28
CA GLU A 687 -40.41 -15.57 -27.59
C GLU A 687 -39.10 -15.82 -26.82
N LEU A 688 -39.19 -16.02 -25.50
CA LEU A 688 -38.01 -16.33 -24.66
C LEU A 688 -37.33 -17.64 -25.05
N GLU A 689 -38.08 -18.68 -25.42
CA GLU A 689 -37.51 -19.94 -25.95
C GLU A 689 -36.78 -19.73 -27.28
N THR A 690 -37.27 -18.81 -28.12
CA THR A 690 -36.61 -18.44 -29.39
C THR A 690 -35.30 -17.68 -29.12
N ASP A 691 -35.31 -16.74 -28.17
CA ASP A 691 -34.11 -16.00 -27.76
C ASP A 691 -33.05 -16.95 -27.21
N ILE A 692 -33.43 -17.88 -26.31
CA ILE A 692 -32.54 -18.92 -25.79
C ILE A 692 -31.95 -19.75 -26.94
N SER A 693 -32.77 -20.18 -27.91
CA SER A 693 -32.28 -20.98 -29.04
C SER A 693 -31.28 -20.20 -29.91
N THR A 694 -31.47 -18.89 -30.06
CA THR A 694 -30.58 -18.02 -30.83
C THR A 694 -29.24 -17.87 -30.12
N LEU A 695 -29.26 -17.57 -28.82
CA LEU A 695 -28.06 -17.48 -27.98
C LEU A 695 -27.29 -18.81 -27.93
N GLN A 696 -28.01 -19.93 -27.83
CA GLN A 696 -27.42 -21.28 -27.88
C GLN A 696 -26.78 -21.57 -29.25
N SER A 697 -27.42 -21.16 -30.34
CA SER A 697 -26.84 -21.31 -31.69
C SER A 697 -25.57 -20.48 -31.86
N GLU A 698 -25.53 -19.25 -31.35
CA GLU A 698 -24.32 -18.41 -31.38
C GLU A 698 -23.19 -19.04 -30.54
N ARG A 699 -23.54 -19.58 -29.37
CA ARG A 699 -22.59 -20.29 -28.50
C ARG A 699 -22.03 -21.54 -29.18
N GLU A 700 -22.86 -22.30 -29.89
CA GLU A 700 -22.42 -23.48 -30.66
C GLU A 700 -21.52 -23.07 -31.84
N ALA A 701 -21.82 -21.96 -32.52
CA ALA A 701 -20.96 -21.41 -33.56
C ALA A 701 -19.56 -21.07 -32.99
N LEU A 702 -19.50 -20.36 -31.86
CA LEU A 702 -18.25 -20.05 -31.16
C LEU A 702 -17.48 -21.31 -30.73
N LEU A 703 -18.19 -22.33 -30.24
CA LEU A 703 -17.57 -23.61 -29.87
C LEU A 703 -16.87 -24.28 -31.08
N SER A 704 -17.45 -24.14 -32.28
CA SER A 704 -16.87 -24.67 -33.51
C SER A 704 -15.64 -23.91 -34.01
N GLU A 705 -15.42 -22.67 -33.56
CA GLU A 705 -14.24 -21.87 -33.88
C GLU A 705 -13.00 -22.27 -33.07
N ILE A 706 -13.16 -23.06 -32.00
CA ILE A 706 -12.04 -23.52 -31.18
C ILE A 706 -11.15 -24.45 -32.04
N PRO A 707 -9.85 -24.16 -32.20
CA PRO A 707 -8.95 -24.98 -33.00
C PRO A 707 -8.86 -26.42 -32.48
N VAL A 708 -8.89 -27.40 -33.37
CA VAL A 708 -8.84 -28.84 -33.01
C VAL A 708 -7.59 -29.21 -32.22
N GLN A 709 -6.49 -28.49 -32.44
CA GLN A 709 -5.21 -28.69 -31.73
C GLN A 709 -5.22 -28.21 -30.28
N TRP A 710 -6.21 -27.38 -29.87
CA TRP A 710 -6.28 -26.77 -28.53
C TRP A 710 -6.11 -27.77 -27.39
N GLU A 711 -6.90 -28.85 -27.37
CA GLU A 711 -6.87 -29.81 -26.25
C GLU A 711 -5.50 -30.50 -26.12
N ALA A 712 -4.85 -30.80 -27.24
CA ALA A 712 -3.54 -31.43 -27.26
C ALA A 712 -2.46 -30.44 -26.79
N ASP A 713 -2.44 -29.23 -27.35
CA ASP A 713 -1.44 -28.21 -27.07
C ASP A 713 -1.59 -27.63 -25.65
N HIS A 714 -2.83 -27.41 -25.20
CA HIS A 714 -3.15 -26.98 -23.84
C HIS A 714 -2.66 -28.01 -22.82
N LYS A 715 -2.95 -29.30 -23.05
CA LYS A 715 -2.49 -30.37 -22.17
C LYS A 715 -0.96 -30.44 -22.15
N ALA A 716 -0.31 -30.40 -23.31
CA ALA A 716 1.14 -30.44 -23.41
C ALA A 716 1.79 -29.27 -22.65
N PHE A 717 1.27 -28.05 -22.82
CA PHE A 717 1.76 -26.87 -22.11
C PHE A 717 1.53 -26.95 -20.60
N ARG A 718 0.36 -27.43 -20.15
CA ARG A 718 0.11 -27.64 -18.71
C ARG A 718 1.03 -28.68 -18.11
N ASP A 719 1.38 -29.74 -18.84
CA ASP A 719 2.32 -30.76 -18.36
C ASP A 719 3.73 -30.16 -18.19
N LEU A 720 4.14 -29.24 -19.07
CA LEU A 720 5.39 -28.47 -18.92
C LEU A 720 5.34 -27.55 -17.69
N GLN A 721 4.27 -26.78 -17.50
CA GLN A 721 4.10 -25.93 -16.31
C GLN A 721 4.09 -26.76 -15.02
N ALA A 722 3.40 -27.90 -15.01
CA ALA A 722 3.37 -28.80 -13.86
C ALA A 722 4.76 -29.41 -13.57
N ALA A 723 5.55 -29.71 -14.60
CA ALA A 723 6.92 -30.16 -14.46
C ALA A 723 7.83 -29.06 -13.87
N GLU A 724 7.69 -27.81 -14.34
CA GLU A 724 8.40 -26.65 -13.80
C GLU A 724 8.04 -26.42 -12.32
N GLU A 725 6.74 -26.37 -11.99
CA GLU A 725 6.28 -26.15 -10.62
C GLU A 725 6.78 -27.26 -9.68
N LYS A 726 6.78 -28.51 -10.15
CA LYS A 726 7.33 -29.66 -9.43
C LYS A 726 8.84 -29.52 -9.22
N ALA A 727 9.59 -29.07 -10.22
CA ALA A 727 11.02 -28.82 -10.11
C ALA A 727 11.32 -27.72 -9.09
N ARG A 728 10.62 -26.57 -9.15
CA ARG A 728 10.75 -25.47 -8.19
C ARG A 728 10.37 -25.90 -6.77
N LYS A 729 9.26 -26.64 -6.58
CA LYS A 729 8.89 -27.20 -5.27
C LYS A 729 9.95 -28.16 -4.72
N ALA A 730 10.54 -29.00 -5.58
CA ALA A 730 11.61 -29.90 -5.18
C ALA A 730 12.87 -29.14 -4.77
N TYR A 731 13.27 -28.11 -5.53
CA TYR A 731 14.35 -27.20 -5.20
C TYR A 731 14.13 -26.52 -3.84
N ARG A 732 12.98 -25.85 -3.66
CA ARG A 732 12.61 -25.15 -2.41
C ARG A 732 12.65 -26.08 -1.19
N LYS A 733 12.05 -27.27 -1.29
CA LYS A 733 12.08 -28.27 -0.22
C LYS A 733 13.49 -28.80 0.07
N ASN A 734 14.33 -28.90 -0.96
CA ASN A 734 15.71 -29.36 -0.82
C ASN A 734 16.57 -28.35 -0.07
N ILE A 735 16.54 -27.07 -0.46
CA ILE A 735 17.34 -26.01 0.19
C ILE A 735 16.87 -25.75 1.63
N ASP A 736 15.56 -25.73 1.88
CA ASP A 736 15.02 -25.63 3.24
C ASP A 736 15.52 -26.81 4.09
N GLY A 737 15.51 -28.02 3.52
CA GLY A 737 16.02 -29.23 4.16
C GLY A 737 17.54 -29.34 4.26
N ALA A 738 18.30 -28.50 3.54
CA ALA A 738 19.76 -28.42 3.59
C ALA A 738 20.25 -27.43 4.66
N TYR A 739 19.42 -26.44 5.00
CA TYR A 739 19.78 -25.38 5.95
C TYR A 739 19.25 -25.62 7.37
N ILE A 740 17.96 -25.96 7.51
CA ILE A 740 17.29 -26.09 8.84
C ILE A 740 18.04 -27.03 9.80
N PRO A 741 18.47 -28.25 9.40
CA PRO A 741 19.15 -29.16 10.35
C PRO A 741 20.52 -28.66 10.83
N VAL A 742 21.21 -27.88 10.00
CA VAL A 742 22.52 -27.29 10.34
C VAL A 742 22.32 -26.17 11.34
N GLN A 743 21.30 -25.33 11.14
CA GLN A 743 20.91 -24.29 12.09
C GLN A 743 20.46 -24.90 13.43
N GLU A 744 19.62 -25.95 13.42
CA GLU A 744 19.19 -26.65 14.64
C GLU A 744 20.40 -27.20 15.42
N MET A 745 21.36 -27.82 14.73
CA MET A 745 22.60 -28.30 15.37
C MET A 745 23.40 -27.14 15.99
N LYS A 746 23.61 -26.06 15.24
CA LYS A 746 24.35 -24.88 15.69
C LYS A 746 23.71 -24.27 16.94
N GLU A 747 22.39 -24.09 16.94
CA GLU A 747 21.65 -23.54 18.08
C GLU A 747 21.76 -24.43 19.32
N ILE A 748 21.64 -25.76 19.16
CA ILE A 748 21.76 -26.72 20.27
C ILE A 748 23.16 -26.69 20.91
N VAL A 749 24.20 -26.58 20.08
CA VAL A 749 25.60 -26.53 20.52
C VAL A 749 25.98 -25.15 21.08
N ALA A 750 25.44 -24.06 20.54
CA ALA A 750 25.66 -22.71 21.07
C ALA A 750 25.05 -22.53 22.47
N ASP A 751 23.90 -23.14 22.75
CA ASP A 751 23.21 -23.07 24.05
C ASP A 751 23.86 -23.94 25.16
N THR A 752 25.05 -24.53 24.91
CA THR A 752 25.75 -25.40 25.86
C THR A 752 26.02 -24.74 27.21
N ASP A 753 26.43 -23.47 27.23
CA ASP A 753 26.75 -22.78 28.49
C ASP A 753 25.50 -22.53 29.34
N ARG A 754 24.37 -22.24 28.69
CA ARG A 754 23.07 -22.10 29.37
C ARG A 754 22.63 -23.43 29.97
N LEU A 755 22.85 -24.54 29.26
CA LEU A 755 22.58 -25.87 29.82
C LEU A 755 23.50 -26.14 31.02
N ALA A 756 24.80 -25.89 30.90
CA ALA A 756 25.78 -26.10 31.95
C ALA A 756 25.46 -25.31 33.23
N ALA A 757 25.00 -24.06 33.10
CA ALA A 757 24.64 -23.20 34.23
C ALA A 757 23.51 -23.78 35.10
N LEU A 758 22.64 -24.62 34.53
CA LEU A 758 21.52 -25.25 35.25
C LEU A 758 21.94 -26.49 36.04
N GLU A 759 23.16 -26.99 35.88
CA GLU A 759 23.58 -28.26 36.49
C GLU A 759 23.55 -28.22 38.02
N SER A 760 24.12 -27.17 38.62
CA SER A 760 24.20 -27.00 40.08
C SER A 760 22.81 -26.92 40.71
N GLU A 761 21.92 -26.12 40.12
CA GLU A 761 20.53 -25.97 40.56
C GLU A 761 19.72 -27.26 40.39
N LEU A 762 19.93 -27.99 39.30
CA LEU A 762 19.23 -29.25 39.03
C LEU A 762 19.63 -30.34 40.05
N ILE A 763 20.91 -30.43 40.40
CA ILE A 763 21.43 -31.36 41.40
C ILE A 763 20.97 -30.96 42.81
N ALA A 764 21.04 -29.68 43.16
CA ALA A 764 20.56 -29.17 44.45
C ALA A 764 19.05 -29.40 44.62
N LEU A 765 18.27 -29.21 43.55
CA LEU A 765 16.84 -29.49 43.57
C LEU A 765 16.58 -30.98 43.81
N ARG A 766 17.29 -31.88 43.13
CA ARG A 766 17.14 -33.33 43.35
C ARG A 766 17.46 -33.76 44.77
N ALA A 767 18.46 -33.14 45.39
CA ALA A 767 18.86 -33.42 46.77
C ALA A 767 17.80 -32.97 47.78
N SER A 768 17.07 -31.89 47.52
CA SER A 768 16.03 -31.36 48.41
C SER A 768 14.63 -31.98 48.24
N LEU A 769 14.37 -32.72 47.16
CA LEU A 769 13.06 -33.35 46.91
C LEU A 769 12.56 -34.32 48.00
N PRO A 770 13.40 -35.13 48.68
CA PRO A 770 12.94 -36.02 49.74
C PRO A 770 12.47 -35.30 51.01
N ASP A 771 13.00 -34.12 51.28
CA ASP A 771 12.86 -33.41 52.57
C ASP A 771 11.82 -32.26 52.54
N VAL A 772 11.25 -31.97 51.37
CA VAL A 772 10.33 -30.85 51.14
C VAL A 772 8.92 -31.36 50.85
N GLU A 773 7.90 -30.68 51.38
CA GLU A 773 6.49 -31.03 51.12
C GLU A 773 6.19 -31.16 49.60
N PRO A 774 5.38 -32.16 49.18
CA PRO A 774 5.08 -32.40 47.77
C PRO A 774 4.52 -31.17 47.03
N ALA A 775 3.76 -30.30 47.70
CA ALA A 775 3.20 -29.09 47.11
C ALA A 775 4.28 -28.06 46.73
N GLN A 776 5.24 -27.79 47.61
CA GLN A 776 6.35 -26.85 47.35
C GLN A 776 7.34 -27.42 46.33
N SER A 777 7.52 -28.74 46.32
CA SER A 777 8.35 -29.45 45.33
C SER A 777 7.78 -29.34 43.91
N VAL A 778 6.46 -29.28 43.74
CA VAL A 778 5.81 -29.10 42.42
C VAL A 778 6.17 -27.75 41.80
N ASP A 779 6.20 -26.68 42.58
CA ASP A 779 6.51 -25.32 42.09
C ASP A 779 8.00 -25.17 41.74
N LYS A 780 8.89 -25.72 42.56
CA LYS A 780 10.34 -25.74 42.26
C LYS A 780 10.66 -26.55 41.01
N ILE A 781 10.02 -27.73 40.83
CA ILE A 781 10.16 -28.50 39.58
C ILE A 781 9.54 -27.74 38.40
N ALA A 782 8.46 -26.99 38.59
CA ALA A 782 7.87 -26.19 37.52
C ALA A 782 8.81 -25.07 37.05
N ALA A 783 9.47 -24.37 37.98
CA ALA A 783 10.50 -23.37 37.67
C ALA A 783 11.68 -24.00 36.90
N MET A 784 12.22 -25.11 37.39
CA MET A 784 13.30 -25.84 36.70
C MET A 784 12.87 -26.37 35.33
N THR A 785 11.63 -26.86 35.19
CA THR A 785 11.08 -27.30 33.90
C THR A 785 10.97 -26.14 32.91
N LYS A 786 10.69 -24.92 33.39
CA LYS A 786 10.66 -23.71 32.57
C LYS A 786 12.06 -23.31 32.13
N ALA A 787 13.03 -23.31 33.05
CA ALA A 787 14.44 -22.98 32.78
C ALA A 787 15.12 -23.97 31.80
N VAL A 788 14.93 -25.27 32.00
CA VAL A 788 15.38 -26.30 31.04
C VAL A 788 14.60 -26.19 29.72
N GLY A 789 13.34 -25.78 29.77
CA GLY A 789 12.49 -25.62 28.59
C GLY A 789 12.86 -24.47 27.68
N SER A 790 13.65 -23.50 28.16
CA SER A 790 14.22 -22.40 27.34
C SER A 790 15.53 -22.75 26.65
N VAL A 791 16.12 -23.92 26.92
CA VAL A 791 17.38 -24.37 26.28
C VAL A 791 17.09 -25.19 25.02
N ALA A 792 17.75 -24.85 23.91
CA ALA A 792 17.60 -25.56 22.63
C ALA A 792 17.92 -27.07 22.76
N GLY A 793 17.09 -27.92 22.16
CA GLY A 793 17.25 -29.39 22.18
C GLY A 793 16.94 -30.08 23.51
N ALA A 794 16.62 -29.37 24.60
CA ALA A 794 16.41 -29.96 25.93
C ALA A 794 15.02 -30.62 26.16
N LYS A 795 14.25 -30.90 25.09
CA LYS A 795 12.88 -31.41 25.14
C LYS A 795 12.77 -32.74 25.90
N ALA A 796 13.74 -33.63 25.74
CA ALA A 796 13.76 -34.94 26.41
C ALA A 796 13.95 -34.81 27.93
N ILE A 797 14.75 -33.85 28.38
CA ILE A 797 14.99 -33.55 29.81
C ILE A 797 13.73 -32.92 30.39
N ARG A 798 13.17 -31.90 29.72
CA ARG A 798 11.91 -31.24 30.10
C ARG A 798 10.76 -32.24 30.24
N SER A 799 10.66 -33.22 29.35
CA SER A 799 9.62 -34.25 29.38
C SER A 799 9.69 -35.10 30.66
N ASP A 800 10.89 -35.50 31.08
CA ASP A 800 11.05 -36.30 32.31
C ASP A 800 10.87 -35.46 33.58
N LEU A 801 11.28 -34.17 33.59
CA LEU A 801 10.96 -33.24 34.67
C LEU A 801 9.45 -32.99 34.80
N THR A 802 8.75 -32.85 33.67
CA THR A 802 7.28 -32.77 33.65
C THR A 802 6.64 -34.06 34.18
N GLY A 803 7.23 -35.21 33.86
CA GLY A 803 6.82 -36.51 34.40
C GLY A 803 6.99 -36.60 35.91
N SER A 804 8.10 -36.08 36.44
CA SER A 804 8.36 -35.99 37.89
C SER A 804 7.33 -35.09 38.58
N ARG A 805 7.08 -33.90 38.03
CA ARG A 805 6.04 -32.96 38.53
C ARG A 805 4.64 -33.59 38.55
N ARG A 806 4.28 -34.33 37.49
CA ARG A 806 2.97 -35.00 37.38
C ARG A 806 2.79 -36.09 38.45
N ALA A 807 3.85 -36.81 38.80
CA ALA A 807 3.81 -37.83 39.85
C ALA A 807 3.57 -37.24 41.25
N LEU A 808 4.06 -36.01 41.51
CA LEU A 808 3.84 -35.30 42.78
C LEU A 808 2.50 -34.56 42.85
N ARG A 809 1.94 -34.11 41.72
CA ARG A 809 0.64 -33.42 41.64
C ARG A 809 -0.58 -34.37 41.68
N ALA A 810 -0.37 -35.68 41.57
CA ALA A 810 -1.47 -36.65 41.55
C ALA A 810 -2.25 -36.66 42.87
N LYS A 811 -3.54 -37.07 42.83
CA LYS A 811 -4.43 -37.17 44.01
C LYS A 811 -3.82 -38.00 45.16
N LYS A 812 -2.91 -38.92 44.83
CA LYS A 812 -1.95 -39.56 45.75
C LYS A 812 -0.53 -39.33 45.22
N PRO A 813 0.28 -38.44 45.83
CA PRO A 813 1.65 -38.17 45.39
C PRO A 813 2.53 -39.43 45.46
N ASP A 814 3.23 -39.76 44.37
CA ASP A 814 4.17 -40.90 44.29
C ASP A 814 5.61 -40.39 44.20
N MET A 815 6.25 -40.27 45.37
CA MET A 815 7.63 -39.78 45.48
C MET A 815 8.61 -40.71 44.76
N LYS A 816 8.43 -42.03 44.83
CA LYS A 816 9.34 -43.01 44.20
C LYS A 816 9.34 -42.87 42.68
N LYS A 817 8.16 -42.67 42.08
CA LYS A 817 8.01 -42.42 40.64
C LYS A 817 8.54 -41.04 40.24
N ALA A 818 8.36 -40.02 41.09
CA ALA A 818 8.91 -38.69 40.86
C ALA A 818 10.44 -38.68 40.84
N LEU A 819 11.09 -39.28 41.85
CA LEU A 819 12.54 -39.40 41.93
C LEU A 819 13.11 -40.20 40.76
N LYS A 820 12.49 -41.34 40.38
CA LYS A 820 12.90 -42.14 39.21
C LYS A 820 12.89 -41.32 37.91
N LYS A 821 11.87 -40.46 37.73
CA LYS A 821 11.77 -39.57 36.56
C LYS A 821 12.78 -38.43 36.62
N PHE A 822 13.04 -37.88 37.80
CA PHE A 822 14.06 -36.85 37.99
C PHE A 822 15.48 -37.39 37.75
N ASP A 823 15.79 -38.59 38.24
CA ASP A 823 17.08 -39.26 38.00
C ASP A 823 17.29 -39.57 36.51
N SER A 824 16.23 -39.99 35.82
CA SER A 824 16.24 -40.11 34.35
C SER A 824 16.53 -38.77 33.66
N ALA A 825 15.97 -37.67 34.16
CA ALA A 825 16.24 -36.33 33.63
C ALA A 825 17.71 -35.91 33.84
N ILE A 826 18.29 -36.15 35.02
CA ILE A 826 19.71 -35.88 35.31
C ILE A 826 20.63 -36.72 34.42
N LYS A 827 20.31 -38.02 34.24
CA LYS A 827 21.10 -38.89 33.34
C LYS A 827 21.10 -38.35 31.91
N LYS A 828 19.94 -37.95 31.39
CA LYS A 828 19.82 -37.34 30.06
C LYS A 828 20.52 -35.99 29.98
N PHE A 829 20.45 -35.17 31.03
CA PHE A 829 21.13 -33.89 31.12
C PHE A 829 22.66 -34.05 31.02
N ARG A 830 23.25 -34.95 31.81
CA ARG A 830 24.70 -35.21 31.78
C ARG A 830 25.15 -35.75 30.42
N ASN A 831 24.38 -36.67 29.84
CA ASN A 831 24.67 -37.18 28.51
C ASN A 831 24.62 -36.07 27.46
N GLU A 832 23.62 -35.19 27.51
CA GLU A 832 23.51 -34.02 26.63
C GLU A 832 24.68 -33.05 26.82
N LEU A 833 25.05 -32.74 28.05
CA LEU A 833 26.13 -31.81 28.35
C LEU A 833 27.49 -32.32 27.85
N ALA A 834 27.77 -33.61 28.01
CA ALA A 834 29.05 -34.21 27.64
C ALA A 834 29.37 -34.09 26.14
N TRP A 835 28.42 -34.44 25.26
CA TRP A 835 28.66 -34.34 23.81
C TRP A 835 28.63 -32.88 23.34
N ARG A 836 27.79 -32.02 23.94
CA ARG A 836 27.66 -30.60 23.59
C ARG A 836 28.93 -29.80 23.91
N GLN A 837 29.56 -30.05 25.05
CA GLN A 837 30.84 -29.43 25.42
C GLN A 837 31.95 -29.76 24.41
N ARG A 838 32.02 -31.01 23.97
CA ARG A 838 32.94 -31.43 22.90
C ARG A 838 32.58 -30.79 21.56
N ALA A 839 31.31 -30.81 21.18
CA ALA A 839 30.80 -30.22 19.93
C ALA A 839 31.08 -28.71 19.86
N LYS A 840 31.03 -27.98 20.98
CA LYS A 840 31.32 -26.55 21.02
C LYS A 840 32.77 -26.24 20.59
N ILE A 841 33.72 -27.13 20.85
CA ILE A 841 35.13 -26.93 20.52
C ILE A 841 35.43 -27.49 19.12
N GLU A 842 34.98 -28.71 18.84
CA GLU A 842 35.38 -29.46 17.63
C GLU A 842 34.46 -29.21 16.42
N LEU A 843 33.17 -28.93 16.64
CA LEU A 843 32.16 -28.91 15.58
C LEU A 843 31.61 -27.51 15.29
N LEU A 844 31.41 -26.68 16.32
CA LEU A 844 30.77 -25.36 16.18
C LEU A 844 31.52 -24.43 15.20
N PRO A 845 32.87 -24.28 15.25
CA PRO A 845 33.57 -23.40 14.32
C PRO A 845 33.41 -23.82 12.85
N GLY A 846 33.43 -25.14 12.60
CA GLY A 846 33.24 -25.68 11.25
C GLY A 846 31.81 -25.48 10.74
N LEU A 847 30.80 -25.68 11.59
CA LEU A 847 29.41 -25.41 11.24
C LEU A 847 29.15 -23.92 11.01
N GLU A 848 29.79 -23.03 11.77
CA GLU A 848 29.70 -21.57 11.57
C GLU A 848 30.33 -21.12 10.25
N ALA A 849 31.50 -21.65 9.90
CA ALA A 849 32.16 -21.36 8.63
C ALA A 849 31.32 -21.85 7.43
N TYR A 850 30.77 -23.06 7.54
CA TYR A 850 29.88 -23.62 6.52
C TYR A 850 28.60 -22.79 6.38
N GLU A 851 27.93 -22.49 7.51
CA GLU A 851 26.70 -21.72 7.50
C GLU A 851 26.92 -20.31 6.96
N ALA A 852 28.01 -19.64 7.32
CA ALA A 852 28.37 -18.33 6.75
C ALA A 852 28.55 -18.38 5.22
N SER A 853 29.03 -19.50 4.67
CA SER A 853 29.21 -19.67 3.22
C SER A 853 27.88 -19.85 2.48
N ILE A 854 26.90 -20.52 3.09
CA ILE A 854 25.63 -20.85 2.44
C ILE A 854 24.45 -19.94 2.84
N ARG A 855 24.63 -19.09 3.87
CA ARG A 855 23.59 -18.24 4.47
C ARG A 855 22.83 -17.40 3.45
N ASP A 856 23.57 -16.74 2.57
CA ASP A 856 23.04 -15.76 1.62
C ASP A 856 22.57 -16.39 0.30
N THR A 857 22.72 -17.71 0.15
CA THR A 857 22.29 -18.47 -1.04
C THR A 857 21.29 -19.56 -0.65
N ILE A 858 21.76 -20.78 -0.35
CA ILE A 858 20.93 -21.93 0.03
C ILE A 858 20.08 -21.63 1.27
N GLY A 859 20.63 -20.86 2.21
CA GLY A 859 19.99 -20.48 3.47
C GLY A 859 19.09 -19.24 3.41
N LEU A 860 19.04 -18.52 2.28
CA LEU A 860 18.44 -17.18 2.23
C LEU A 860 16.96 -17.19 2.60
N ARG A 861 16.22 -18.22 2.16
CA ARG A 861 14.77 -18.39 2.44
C ARG A 861 14.44 -18.57 3.92
N GLN A 862 15.36 -19.16 4.68
CA GLN A 862 15.17 -19.51 6.10
C GLN A 862 15.65 -18.40 7.03
N GLN A 863 16.20 -17.30 6.49
CA GLN A 863 16.55 -16.16 7.31
C GLN A 863 15.29 -15.52 7.92
N PRO A 864 15.35 -15.01 9.16
CA PRO A 864 14.23 -14.30 9.76
C PRO A 864 13.91 -13.01 8.99
N ARG A 865 14.93 -12.37 8.42
CA ARG A 865 14.82 -11.20 7.55
C ARG A 865 15.82 -11.31 6.40
N MET A 866 15.44 -10.79 5.25
CA MET A 866 16.36 -10.59 4.14
C MET A 866 17.51 -9.65 4.55
N PRO A 867 18.79 -9.99 4.30
CA PRO A 867 19.87 -9.05 4.56
C PRO A 867 19.78 -7.88 3.57
N ARG A 868 20.26 -6.70 4.01
CA ARG A 868 19.98 -5.42 3.31
C ARG A 868 20.56 -5.37 1.89
N GLU A 869 21.67 -6.06 1.67
CA GLU A 869 22.34 -6.12 0.37
C GLU A 869 21.46 -6.86 -0.66
N GLN A 870 21.05 -8.08 -0.34
CA GLN A 870 20.14 -8.88 -1.18
C GLN A 870 18.79 -8.18 -1.34
N ALA A 871 18.26 -7.60 -0.26
CA ALA A 871 17.03 -6.84 -0.32
C ALA A 871 17.09 -5.67 -1.31
N THR A 872 18.26 -5.06 -1.51
CA THR A 872 18.45 -3.96 -2.46
C THR A 872 18.48 -4.43 -3.90
N GLU A 873 19.08 -5.59 -4.17
CA GLU A 873 19.13 -6.18 -5.52
C GLU A 873 17.76 -6.70 -5.98
N LEU A 874 16.96 -7.22 -5.05
CA LEU A 874 15.62 -7.77 -5.32
C LEU A 874 14.55 -6.70 -5.60
N ILE A 875 14.84 -5.40 -5.39
CA ILE A 875 13.88 -4.31 -5.58
C ILE A 875 13.47 -4.18 -7.04
N GLY A 876 14.42 -4.25 -7.97
CA GLY A 876 14.15 -4.11 -9.40
C GLY A 876 13.17 -5.18 -9.89
N CYS A 877 13.48 -6.44 -9.55
CA CYS A 877 12.66 -7.60 -9.90
C CYS A 877 11.23 -7.56 -9.35
N THR A 878 11.02 -6.95 -8.18
CA THR A 878 9.71 -6.81 -7.54
C THR A 878 8.94 -5.57 -8.00
N ALA A 879 9.61 -4.61 -8.64
CA ALA A 879 9.01 -3.35 -9.09
C ALA A 879 8.34 -3.44 -10.48
N GLU A 880 8.68 -4.47 -11.26
CA GLU A 880 8.14 -4.71 -12.59
C GLU A 880 6.81 -5.49 -12.56
N HIS A 881 5.95 -5.22 -13.54
CA HIS A 881 4.71 -5.99 -13.74
C HIS A 881 5.01 -7.28 -14.48
N ARG A 882 4.24 -8.32 -14.16
CA ARG A 882 4.37 -9.65 -14.76
C ARG A 882 3.09 -10.04 -15.46
N ASP A 883 3.25 -10.75 -16.57
CA ASP A 883 2.13 -11.37 -17.26
C ASP A 883 1.86 -12.73 -16.60
N LEU A 884 0.68 -12.87 -16.01
CA LEU A 884 0.21 -14.11 -15.39
C LEU A 884 -0.85 -14.81 -16.24
N SER A 885 -1.18 -14.29 -17.42
CA SER A 885 -2.31 -14.75 -18.25
C SER A 885 -2.26 -16.24 -18.57
N LEU A 886 -1.07 -16.82 -18.72
CA LEU A 886 -0.89 -18.25 -19.03
C LEU A 886 -1.20 -19.19 -17.85
N TYR A 887 -1.41 -18.65 -16.64
CA TYR A 887 -1.84 -19.41 -15.45
C TYR A 887 -3.35 -19.28 -15.17
N PHE A 888 -4.04 -18.41 -15.92
CA PHE A 888 -5.49 -18.18 -15.86
C PHE A 888 -6.16 -18.60 -17.17
#